data_AF-A0A399WB93-F1
#
_entry.id   AF-A0A399WB93-F1
#
_cell.length_a   1.000
_cell.length_b   1.000
_cell.length_c   1.000
_cell.angle_alpha   90.00
_cell.angle_beta   90.00
_cell.angle_gamma   90.00
#
_symmetry.space_group_name_H-M   'P 1'
#
loop_
_entity.id
_entity.type
_entity.pdbx_description
1 polymer ?
#
loop_
_entity_poly.entity_id
_entity_poly.type
_entity_poly.pdbx_seq_one_letter_code
_entity_poly.pdbx_strand_id
1 'polypeptide(L)'
;MFVKLGTYLIVVFALLSLWFRYGYAEIPCLAGKDGIVDLEMEARPVAIELRPGIFFDGWGYCLKGEKPTVPGPTIKVREGTKIRIHLTNKLTVPASVHPHGVKYTVANDGAHIAGNPTSIVEPGNSRTFEWDTTGTPGTWFYHTHAFEKGGEEGLYRGLWGALIVEPKGGDANPPDKEFVVFMHTFHVNGQEYETFNDKSGDMEFMKGDSSAFPGLLWKAKMGEKVRFHLINSAEEEHTFHTHGHRWVDRASGQLIDNIGLVPFTSYVLDFIAGEDVGPGNWAFHCHFHEHMMNGMFGIFVVEKGEPKITMKGTSSPSGGGRNIPRAQALPEFPIPPVEAGSGIAFQAPPSESPPPTLETLPGSLTYQDPLLKSLYEEFVGLSQGDGPWGEFYKPIPLYTYFNPARHYLPPDSQDYKRLLEKYRPDQCVECHEESSPGIVNEWKVSNHANPRKNPEVAAETREIEELIGKELNNWKPGTKDGVYCSYCHGDDHENLFMPTVDNSCGACHPKQAQEFAKGREYGKPSHPHSWEGSVSVPWYVELYRRGEGYSMVGCDQCHQNMSSCDDCHSRHRFSAAEARRPEACSGCHMGPDHPDWESYEHSKWGVIYHTTGELWDWEKNLSDVIPGKDYLAPTCQYCHMYVGDGRWEMNVETKGIWRMGVIPPKEVEFKSGLKDFPYGIKIPPMDKKLEIYSAESKEKRRQWIEMCARCHSIRFSDMWLDSLDQYMFESWRRIDEAQLIVEELFAKDMVKPSPEERPPFPLSDLIVKVLGPEKLGTEVYSLFKKTSGHLPVLGPVLGAYAIFTRNDGNPSGVEREYVEMWFWNHLQGYKGTAHAQQDISWWWGTAKTMGNVTRIRDEALKLQRLKNIEDAVKK
;
A
#
# COMPACT_ATOMS: atom_id res chain seq x y z
N MET A 1 -64.34 14.64 33.51
CA MET A 1 -64.16 14.91 32.07
C MET A 1 -62.72 15.29 31.69
N PHE A 2 -61.84 15.63 32.65
CA PHE A 2 -60.43 15.99 32.40
C PHE A 2 -59.43 14.82 32.31
N VAL A 3 -59.89 13.57 32.46
CA VAL A 3 -59.02 12.37 32.37
C VAL A 3 -58.98 11.77 30.95
N LYS A 4 -59.86 12.21 30.03
CA LYS A 4 -59.92 11.69 28.64
C LYS A 4 -59.10 12.49 27.61
N LEU A 5 -58.62 13.70 27.93
CA LEU A 5 -57.80 14.50 27.01
C LEU A 5 -56.30 14.17 27.09
N GLY A 6 -55.80 13.77 28.27
CA GLY A 6 -54.37 13.44 28.46
C GLY A 6 -53.94 12.14 27.75
N THR A 7 -54.84 11.15 27.66
CA THR A 7 -54.54 9.88 27.01
C THR A 7 -54.50 10.00 25.48
N TYR A 8 -55.30 10.89 24.88
CA TYR A 8 -55.28 11.13 23.43
C TYR A 8 -54.03 11.89 22.98
N LEU A 9 -53.52 12.84 23.77
CA LEU A 9 -52.28 13.56 23.42
C LEU A 9 -51.04 12.65 23.52
N ILE A 10 -51.00 11.74 24.50
CA ILE A 10 -49.88 10.81 24.69
C ILE A 10 -49.91 9.71 23.62
N VAL A 11 -51.08 9.24 23.19
CA VAL A 11 -51.18 8.25 22.09
C VAL A 11 -50.85 8.88 20.73
N VAL A 12 -51.19 10.15 20.49
CA VAL A 12 -50.81 10.84 19.24
C VAL A 12 -49.32 11.18 19.21
N PHE A 13 -48.71 11.59 20.33
CA PHE A 13 -47.26 11.77 20.41
C PHE A 13 -46.50 10.44 20.36
N ALA A 14 -47.02 9.36 20.97
CA ALA A 14 -46.44 8.03 20.87
C ALA A 14 -46.57 7.44 19.46
N LEU A 15 -47.69 7.66 18.76
CA LEU A 15 -47.86 7.22 17.37
C LEU A 15 -47.05 8.07 16.38
N LEU A 16 -46.87 9.37 16.61
CA LEU A 16 -45.96 10.22 15.82
C LEU A 16 -44.49 9.86 16.08
N SER A 17 -44.10 9.56 17.32
CA SER A 17 -42.74 9.10 17.64
C SER A 17 -42.49 7.64 17.28
N LEU A 18 -43.53 6.81 17.12
CA LEU A 18 -43.46 5.49 16.51
C LEU A 18 -43.38 5.57 14.97
N TRP A 19 -43.99 6.57 14.33
CA TRP A 19 -43.79 6.86 12.90
C TRP A 19 -42.35 7.29 12.59
N PHE A 20 -41.71 8.04 13.49
CA PHE A 20 -40.29 8.41 13.37
C PHE A 20 -39.30 7.31 13.82
N ARG A 21 -39.76 6.22 14.46
CA ARG A 21 -38.88 5.12 14.92
C ARG A 21 -39.00 3.83 14.15
N TYR A 22 -40.06 3.66 13.34
CA TYR A 22 -40.24 2.50 12.45
C TYR A 22 -41.06 2.94 11.24
N GLY A 23 -40.40 3.48 10.22
CA GLY A 23 -41.07 3.95 9.00
C GLY A 23 -40.09 4.39 7.91
N TYR A 24 -39.58 3.41 7.16
CA TYR A 24 -38.98 3.50 5.81
C TYR A 24 -37.74 4.38 5.63
N ALA A 25 -36.61 3.72 5.36
CA ALA A 25 -35.38 4.29 4.83
C ALA A 25 -35.53 4.68 3.34
N GLU A 26 -36.59 5.44 3.01
CA GLU A 26 -36.81 6.00 1.68
C GLU A 26 -36.69 7.53 1.77
N ILE A 27 -35.77 8.10 1.00
CA ILE A 27 -35.68 9.53 0.75
C ILE A 27 -36.96 9.93 0.00
N PRO A 28 -37.77 10.88 0.51
CA PRO A 28 -39.06 11.17 -0.07
C PRO A 28 -38.91 11.80 -1.46
N CYS A 29 -39.57 11.21 -2.45
CA CYS A 29 -39.65 11.76 -3.79
C CYS A 29 -40.67 12.91 -3.84
N LEU A 30 -40.20 14.12 -4.11
CA LEU A 30 -40.99 15.35 -4.11
C LEU A 30 -41.89 15.39 -5.35
N ALA A 31 -43.21 15.41 -5.14
CA ALA A 31 -44.20 15.35 -6.22
C ALA A 31 -44.55 16.71 -6.86
N GLY A 32 -44.22 17.83 -6.21
CA GLY A 32 -44.50 19.18 -6.71
C GLY A 32 -45.98 19.47 -6.98
N LYS A 33 -46.29 20.66 -7.47
CA LYS A 33 -47.61 21.03 -8.02
C LYS A 33 -47.48 21.30 -9.50
N ASP A 34 -48.36 20.73 -10.32
CA ASP A 34 -48.38 20.89 -11.78
C ASP A 34 -47.05 20.53 -12.46
N GLY A 35 -46.33 19.53 -11.90
CA GLY A 35 -45.02 19.09 -12.39
C GLY A 35 -43.86 20.01 -11.99
N ILE A 36 -44.10 20.93 -11.04
CA ILE A 36 -43.08 21.86 -10.54
C ILE A 36 -42.86 21.69 -9.04
N VAL A 37 -41.61 21.52 -8.63
CA VAL A 37 -41.17 21.49 -7.23
C VAL A 37 -40.53 22.85 -6.91
N ASP A 38 -41.19 23.62 -6.05
CA ASP A 38 -40.68 24.90 -5.54
C ASP A 38 -40.00 24.67 -4.17
N LEU A 39 -38.74 25.10 -4.03
CA LEU A 39 -37.92 24.95 -2.84
C LEU A 39 -37.45 26.33 -2.35
N GLU A 40 -37.80 26.69 -1.12
CA GLU A 40 -37.20 27.84 -0.44
C GLU A 40 -35.94 27.38 0.30
N MET A 41 -34.76 27.78 -0.17
CA MET A 41 -33.47 27.37 0.37
C MET A 41 -32.68 28.55 0.93
N GLU A 42 -31.90 28.30 1.97
CA GLU A 42 -30.99 29.29 2.56
C GLU A 42 -29.55 28.74 2.59
N ALA A 43 -28.57 29.57 2.25
CA ALA A 43 -27.16 29.31 2.53
C ALA A 43 -26.77 30.02 3.83
N ARG A 44 -26.26 29.27 4.82
CA ARG A 44 -25.99 29.75 6.18
C ARG A 44 -24.72 29.14 6.78
N PRO A 45 -24.05 29.81 7.73
CA PRO A 45 -22.95 29.21 8.48
C PRO A 45 -23.45 28.03 9.32
N VAL A 46 -22.61 27.01 9.46
CA VAL A 46 -22.88 25.80 10.25
C VAL A 46 -21.59 25.28 10.89
N ALA A 47 -21.67 24.82 12.12
CA ALA A 47 -20.60 24.05 12.74
C ALA A 47 -20.89 22.56 12.54
N ILE A 48 -19.96 21.82 11.95
CA ILE A 48 -20.09 20.39 11.66
C ILE A 48 -19.09 19.64 12.53
N GLU A 49 -19.54 18.61 13.23
CA GLU A 49 -18.65 17.72 13.95
C GLU A 49 -18.14 16.65 12.97
N LEU A 50 -16.87 16.75 12.57
CA LEU A 50 -16.25 15.81 11.61
C LEU A 50 -15.90 14.48 12.30
N ARG A 51 -15.52 14.57 13.57
CA ARG A 51 -15.19 13.46 14.48
C ARG A 51 -15.60 13.88 15.89
N PRO A 52 -15.81 12.95 16.83
CA PRO A 52 -16.11 13.29 18.21
C PRO A 52 -15.14 14.35 18.77
N GLY A 53 -15.64 15.55 19.06
CA GLY A 53 -14.87 16.68 19.58
C GLY A 53 -14.11 17.54 18.56
N ILE A 54 -14.12 17.19 17.27
CA ILE A 54 -13.51 17.98 16.19
C ILE A 54 -14.60 18.65 15.37
N PHE A 55 -14.66 19.98 15.47
CA PHE A 55 -15.64 20.81 14.78
C PHE A 55 -15.00 21.60 13.65
N PHE A 56 -15.72 21.72 12.54
CA PHE A 56 -15.37 22.51 11.37
C PHE A 56 -16.43 23.60 11.14
N ASP A 57 -15.96 24.82 10.92
CA ASP A 57 -16.81 25.97 10.59
C ASP A 57 -17.12 25.97 9.08
N GLY A 58 -18.19 25.27 8.73
CA GLY A 58 -18.67 25.12 7.36
C GLY A 58 -19.76 26.12 6.97
N TRP A 59 -20.15 26.04 5.70
CA TRP A 59 -21.30 26.73 5.12
C TRP A 59 -22.22 25.67 4.53
N GLY A 60 -23.48 25.66 4.96
CA GLY A 60 -24.44 24.64 4.58
C GLY A 60 -25.67 25.23 3.90
N TYR A 61 -26.27 24.44 3.02
CA TYR A 61 -27.63 24.70 2.56
C TYR A 61 -28.66 24.13 3.54
N CYS A 62 -29.83 24.74 3.59
CA CYS A 62 -31.01 24.19 4.25
C CYS A 62 -32.28 24.63 3.54
N LEU A 63 -33.37 23.90 3.77
CA LEU A 63 -34.71 24.44 3.49
C LEU A 63 -35.02 25.53 4.52
N LYS A 64 -35.79 26.53 4.10
CA LYS A 64 -36.17 27.64 4.97
C LYS A 64 -36.93 27.13 6.20
N GLY A 65 -36.45 27.55 7.37
CA GLY A 65 -36.98 27.12 8.67
C GLY A 65 -36.24 25.93 9.27
N GLU A 66 -35.35 25.26 8.53
CA GLU A 66 -34.52 24.17 9.02
C GLU A 66 -33.13 24.65 9.46
N LYS A 67 -32.36 23.73 10.05
CA LYS A 67 -30.94 23.96 10.38
C LYS A 67 -30.09 23.74 9.12
N PRO A 68 -29.07 24.56 8.86
CA PRO A 68 -28.09 24.29 7.80
C PRO A 68 -27.37 22.98 8.06
N THR A 69 -27.08 22.25 6.99
CA THR A 69 -26.33 21.00 7.03
C THR A 69 -25.33 20.93 5.91
N VAL A 70 -24.28 20.12 6.12
CA VAL A 70 -23.35 19.66 5.10
C VAL A 70 -23.36 18.13 5.23
N PRO A 71 -23.81 17.38 4.21
CA PRO A 71 -24.31 17.83 2.91
C PRO A 71 -25.61 18.65 3.03
N GLY A 72 -25.91 19.47 2.02
CA GLY A 72 -27.19 20.18 1.88
C GLY A 72 -28.40 19.23 1.67
N PRO A 73 -29.62 19.76 1.54
CA PRO A 73 -30.82 18.95 1.32
C PRO A 73 -30.73 18.02 0.10
N THR A 74 -31.07 16.74 0.25
CA THR A 74 -31.23 15.85 -0.91
C THR A 74 -32.53 16.18 -1.65
N ILE A 75 -32.42 16.59 -2.91
CA ILE A 75 -33.55 16.87 -3.79
C ILE A 75 -33.85 15.60 -4.59
N LYS A 76 -34.86 14.83 -4.20
CA LYS A 76 -35.31 13.65 -4.96
C LYS A 76 -36.61 13.95 -5.70
N VAL A 77 -36.62 13.81 -7.01
CA VAL A 77 -37.78 14.09 -7.88
C VAL A 77 -37.93 13.01 -8.96
N ARG A 78 -39.08 13.00 -9.65
CA ARG A 78 -39.26 12.18 -10.86
C ARG A 78 -38.79 12.91 -12.10
N GLU A 79 -38.30 12.15 -13.08
CA GLU A 79 -37.94 12.64 -14.41
C GLU A 79 -39.09 13.41 -15.05
N GLY A 80 -38.77 14.59 -15.60
CA GLY A 80 -39.75 15.52 -16.18
C GLY A 80 -40.33 16.53 -15.19
N THR A 81 -39.87 16.52 -13.94
CA THR A 81 -40.18 17.55 -12.94
C THR A 81 -39.33 18.79 -13.21
N LYS A 82 -39.95 19.98 -13.16
CA LYS A 82 -39.22 21.24 -13.09
C LYS A 82 -38.93 21.59 -11.64
N ILE A 83 -37.69 21.98 -11.33
CA ILE A 83 -37.29 22.38 -9.98
C ILE A 83 -37.07 23.88 -10.00
N ARG A 84 -37.69 24.60 -9.05
CA ARG A 84 -37.48 26.03 -8.82
C ARG A 84 -36.89 26.22 -7.43
N ILE A 85 -35.64 26.67 -7.35
CA ILE A 85 -34.93 26.91 -6.09
C ILE A 85 -34.87 28.40 -5.82
N HIS A 86 -35.60 28.86 -4.82
CA HIS A 86 -35.51 30.21 -4.28
C HIS A 86 -34.41 30.25 -3.21
N LEU A 87 -33.18 30.56 -3.62
CA LEU A 87 -32.04 30.67 -2.71
C LEU A 87 -31.98 32.06 -2.09
N THR A 88 -31.97 32.13 -0.76
CA THR A 88 -31.58 33.32 0.01
C THR A 88 -30.18 33.12 0.58
N ASN A 89 -29.24 33.99 0.21
CA ASN A 89 -27.88 33.93 0.74
C ASN A 89 -27.80 34.69 2.07
N LYS A 90 -27.61 33.97 3.19
CA LYS A 90 -27.39 34.54 4.53
C LYS A 90 -25.94 34.42 5.01
N LEU A 91 -25.02 34.09 4.11
CA LEU A 91 -23.59 34.15 4.35
C LEU A 91 -23.08 35.59 4.18
N THR A 92 -21.86 35.84 4.63
CA THR A 92 -21.13 37.10 4.41
C THR A 92 -20.37 37.14 3.09
N VAL A 93 -20.40 36.05 2.33
CA VAL A 93 -19.74 35.89 1.03
C VAL A 93 -20.78 35.54 -0.05
N PRO A 94 -20.47 35.75 -1.34
CA PRO A 94 -21.35 35.31 -2.42
C PRO A 94 -21.61 33.80 -2.39
N ALA A 95 -22.80 33.37 -2.82
CA ALA A 95 -23.18 31.96 -2.92
C ALA A 95 -23.98 31.72 -4.20
N SER A 96 -24.04 30.48 -4.68
CA SER A 96 -24.88 30.10 -5.81
C SER A 96 -25.30 28.64 -5.72
N VAL A 97 -26.07 28.14 -6.69
CA VAL A 97 -26.37 26.70 -6.81
C VAL A 97 -26.30 26.31 -8.29
N HIS A 98 -25.30 25.50 -8.63
CA HIS A 98 -25.08 24.91 -9.94
C HIS A 98 -25.45 23.42 -9.91
N PRO A 99 -26.33 22.93 -10.79
CA PRO A 99 -26.72 21.53 -10.82
C PRO A 99 -25.90 20.71 -11.83
N HIS A 100 -25.69 19.44 -11.53
CA HIS A 100 -25.19 18.45 -12.47
C HIS A 100 -26.34 17.69 -13.14
N GLY A 101 -26.11 17.22 -14.36
CA GLY A 101 -26.94 16.25 -15.06
C GLY A 101 -28.29 16.74 -15.60
N VAL A 102 -28.78 17.92 -15.20
CA VAL A 102 -30.11 18.45 -15.59
C VAL A 102 -30.02 19.62 -16.56
N LYS A 103 -31.16 19.98 -17.18
CA LYS A 103 -31.23 21.09 -18.13
C LYS A 103 -31.52 22.40 -17.42
N TYR A 104 -30.84 23.46 -17.84
CA TYR A 104 -31.05 24.82 -17.35
C TYR A 104 -30.60 25.84 -18.41
N THR A 105 -31.00 27.10 -18.26
CA THR A 105 -30.54 28.20 -19.12
C THR A 105 -29.28 28.84 -18.54
N VAL A 106 -28.52 29.59 -19.33
CA VAL A 106 -27.36 30.39 -18.85
C VAL A 106 -27.66 31.24 -17.60
N ALA A 107 -28.86 31.82 -17.50
CA ALA A 107 -29.25 32.63 -16.32
C ALA A 107 -29.47 31.80 -15.03
N ASN A 108 -29.52 30.47 -15.14
CA ASN A 108 -29.82 29.50 -14.08
C ASN A 108 -28.63 28.54 -13.82
N ASP A 109 -27.45 28.86 -14.36
CA ASP A 109 -26.26 28.02 -14.28
C ASP A 109 -25.62 27.99 -12.88
N GLY A 110 -25.80 29.03 -12.07
CA GLY A 110 -25.11 29.14 -10.79
C GLY A 110 -23.67 29.65 -10.87
N ALA A 111 -23.16 30.01 -12.05
CA ALA A 111 -21.79 30.50 -12.23
C ALA A 111 -21.70 31.96 -12.73
N HIS A 112 -20.48 32.49 -12.74
CA HIS A 112 -20.10 33.75 -13.39
C HIS A 112 -19.01 33.51 -14.44
N ILE A 113 -19.41 33.23 -15.69
CA ILE A 113 -18.50 32.80 -16.76
C ILE A 113 -18.61 33.73 -17.98
N ALA A 114 -17.46 34.16 -18.50
CA ALA A 114 -17.19 34.73 -19.83
C ALA A 114 -18.39 35.36 -20.59
N GLY A 115 -18.88 36.52 -20.14
CA GLY A 115 -19.90 37.31 -20.85
C GLY A 115 -21.36 36.89 -20.60
N ASN A 116 -21.58 35.83 -19.82
CA ASN A 116 -22.91 35.42 -19.39
C ASN A 116 -23.44 36.33 -18.26
N PRO A 117 -24.77 36.54 -18.16
CA PRO A 117 -25.37 37.17 -16.99
C PRO A 117 -25.00 36.39 -15.72
N THR A 118 -24.49 37.08 -14.70
CA THR A 118 -24.16 36.45 -13.43
C THR A 118 -25.39 35.80 -12.79
N SER A 119 -25.20 34.59 -12.28
CA SER A 119 -26.19 33.86 -11.50
C SER A 119 -25.78 33.63 -10.04
N ILE A 120 -24.76 34.39 -9.61
CA ILE A 120 -24.31 34.45 -8.22
C ILE A 120 -25.31 35.27 -7.37
N VAL A 121 -25.51 34.85 -6.12
CA VAL A 121 -26.35 35.50 -5.12
C VAL A 121 -25.46 36.17 -4.09
N GLU A 122 -25.39 37.51 -4.16
CA GLU A 122 -24.64 38.31 -3.19
C GLU A 122 -25.18 38.17 -1.76
N PRO A 123 -24.36 38.43 -0.72
CA PRO A 123 -24.80 38.44 0.67
C PRO A 123 -26.09 39.22 0.91
N GLY A 124 -27.07 38.59 1.57
CA GLY A 124 -28.37 39.18 1.91
C GLY A 124 -29.39 39.18 0.76
N ASN A 125 -29.00 38.83 -0.46
CA ASN A 125 -29.89 38.79 -1.61
C ASN A 125 -30.55 37.42 -1.79
N SER A 126 -31.54 37.38 -2.70
CA SER A 126 -32.20 36.14 -3.10
C SER A 126 -32.30 36.02 -4.61
N ARG A 127 -32.28 34.79 -5.12
CA ARG A 127 -32.43 34.46 -6.53
C ARG A 127 -33.22 33.16 -6.71
N THR A 128 -33.91 33.04 -7.83
CA THR A 128 -34.53 31.77 -8.25
C THR A 128 -33.70 31.09 -9.32
N PHE A 129 -33.44 29.79 -9.15
CA PHE A 129 -32.85 28.91 -10.16
C PHE A 129 -33.90 27.95 -10.68
N GLU A 130 -33.94 27.74 -12.00
CA GLU A 130 -34.89 26.82 -12.65
C GLU A 130 -34.16 25.69 -13.38
N TRP A 131 -34.51 24.44 -13.03
CA TRP A 131 -33.95 23.21 -13.60
C TRP A 131 -35.04 22.33 -14.20
N ASP A 132 -34.74 21.60 -15.26
CA ASP A 132 -35.64 20.66 -15.92
C ASP A 132 -34.98 19.27 -15.99
N THR A 133 -35.63 18.28 -15.38
CA THR A 133 -35.12 16.90 -15.25
C THR A 133 -35.55 15.97 -16.39
N THR A 134 -36.09 16.51 -17.49
CA THR A 134 -36.56 15.70 -18.62
C THR A 134 -35.39 14.98 -19.30
N GLY A 135 -35.40 13.65 -19.32
CA GLY A 135 -34.39 12.82 -19.98
C GLY A 135 -33.12 12.60 -19.15
N THR A 136 -33.14 12.90 -17.85
CA THR A 136 -31.94 12.89 -17.00
C THR A 136 -32.10 12.05 -15.72
N PRO A 137 -32.69 10.83 -15.76
CA PRO A 137 -32.74 9.98 -14.58
C PRO A 137 -31.32 9.60 -14.14
N GLY A 138 -31.05 9.64 -12.84
CA GLY A 138 -29.72 9.41 -12.31
C GLY A 138 -29.52 9.97 -10.91
N THR A 139 -28.32 9.75 -10.39
CA THR A 139 -27.82 10.46 -9.20
C THR A 139 -26.91 11.56 -9.69
N TRP A 140 -27.21 12.76 -9.26
CA TRP A 140 -26.49 13.98 -9.56
C TRP A 140 -26.28 14.73 -8.24
N PHE A 141 -25.69 15.89 -8.33
CA PHE A 141 -25.48 16.76 -7.20
C PHE A 141 -25.52 18.21 -7.66
N TYR A 142 -25.54 19.12 -6.70
CA TYR A 142 -25.47 20.54 -6.93
C TYR A 142 -24.45 21.16 -5.98
N HIS A 143 -23.80 22.25 -6.39
CA HIS A 143 -22.80 22.94 -5.57
C HIS A 143 -22.68 24.42 -5.93
N THR A 144 -21.90 25.18 -5.15
CA THR A 144 -21.61 26.58 -5.47
C THR A 144 -20.57 26.71 -6.60
N HIS A 145 -20.74 27.73 -7.44
CA HIS A 145 -19.72 28.30 -8.35
C HIS A 145 -19.51 29.79 -8.07
N ALA A 146 -19.90 30.25 -6.89
CA ALA A 146 -19.64 31.59 -6.42
C ALA A 146 -18.20 31.70 -5.93
N PHE A 147 -17.26 31.92 -6.85
CA PHE A 147 -15.87 32.18 -6.50
C PHE A 147 -15.78 33.41 -5.60
N GLU A 148 -15.21 33.25 -4.41
CA GLU A 148 -14.92 34.37 -3.53
C GLU A 148 -13.65 35.12 -4.00
N LYS A 149 -13.38 36.30 -3.43
CA LYS A 149 -12.08 36.98 -3.64
C LYS A 149 -10.96 36.19 -2.97
N GLY A 150 -10.51 35.10 -3.60
CA GLY A 150 -9.44 34.24 -3.08
C GLY A 150 -9.47 32.77 -3.54
N GLY A 151 -10.54 32.27 -4.16
CA GLY A 151 -10.62 30.85 -4.58
C GLY A 151 -12.03 30.26 -4.53
N GLU A 152 -12.11 28.94 -4.29
CA GLU A 152 -13.33 28.12 -4.20
C GLU A 152 -13.76 27.82 -2.75
N GLU A 153 -13.67 28.81 -1.86
CA GLU A 153 -13.84 28.62 -0.41
C GLU A 153 -15.21 28.01 -0.04
N GLY A 154 -16.27 28.40 -0.73
CA GLY A 154 -17.60 27.87 -0.48
C GLY A 154 -17.76 26.40 -0.78
N LEU A 155 -17.04 25.89 -1.79
CA LEU A 155 -17.02 24.47 -2.10
C LEU A 155 -16.33 23.69 -0.99
N TYR A 156 -15.13 24.12 -0.58
CA TYR A 156 -14.35 23.49 0.50
C TYR A 156 -15.10 23.52 1.84
N ARG A 157 -15.96 24.52 2.07
CA ARG A 157 -16.73 24.69 3.31
C ARG A 157 -18.06 23.93 3.36
N GLY A 158 -18.48 23.26 2.29
CA GLY A 158 -19.67 22.40 2.33
C GLY A 158 -20.89 22.84 1.53
N LEU A 159 -20.77 23.85 0.65
CA LEU A 159 -21.88 24.30 -0.20
C LEU A 159 -22.12 23.35 -1.38
N TRP A 160 -22.59 22.14 -1.06
CA TRP A 160 -22.99 21.09 -1.99
C TRP A 160 -24.11 20.21 -1.42
N GLY A 161 -24.86 19.53 -2.29
CA GLY A 161 -25.96 18.63 -1.91
C GLY A 161 -26.40 17.73 -3.06
N ALA A 162 -27.22 16.71 -2.77
CA ALA A 162 -27.56 15.67 -3.74
C ALA A 162 -28.83 16.00 -4.54
N LEU A 163 -28.84 15.59 -5.82
CA LEU A 163 -30.00 15.66 -6.71
C LEU A 163 -30.26 14.27 -7.29
N ILE A 164 -31.32 13.60 -6.86
CA ILE A 164 -31.71 12.27 -7.34
C ILE A 164 -32.92 12.41 -8.26
N VAL A 165 -32.78 11.98 -9.51
CA VAL A 165 -33.86 11.97 -10.49
C VAL A 165 -34.28 10.53 -10.75
N GLU A 166 -35.43 10.13 -10.20
CA GLU A 166 -36.01 8.82 -10.48
C GLU A 166 -36.58 8.75 -11.89
N PRO A 167 -36.54 7.59 -12.57
CA PRO A 167 -37.19 7.41 -13.86
C PRO A 167 -38.67 7.78 -13.81
N LYS A 168 -39.23 8.28 -14.93
CA LYS A 168 -40.64 8.71 -15.02
C LYS A 168 -41.64 7.63 -14.55
N GLY A 169 -41.33 6.36 -14.83
CA GLY A 169 -42.13 5.19 -14.40
C GLY A 169 -41.95 4.79 -12.94
N GLY A 170 -41.07 5.45 -12.19
CA GLY A 170 -40.53 4.98 -10.91
C GLY A 170 -39.31 4.08 -11.10
N ASP A 171 -38.60 3.81 -10.01
CA ASP A 171 -37.52 2.84 -10.01
C ASP A 171 -38.06 1.42 -10.24
N ALA A 172 -37.53 0.72 -11.24
CA ALA A 172 -37.91 -0.65 -11.56
C ALA A 172 -37.38 -1.65 -10.51
N ASN A 173 -36.33 -1.28 -9.77
CA ASN A 173 -35.75 -2.08 -8.70
C ASN A 173 -35.46 -1.19 -7.48
N PRO A 174 -36.52 -0.77 -6.75
CA PRO A 174 -36.36 0.10 -5.59
C PRO A 174 -35.53 -0.61 -4.50
N PRO A 175 -34.60 0.10 -3.84
CA PRO A 175 -33.88 -0.43 -2.69
C PRO A 175 -34.81 -0.52 -1.47
N ASP A 176 -34.55 -1.47 -0.58
CA ASP A 176 -35.16 -1.49 0.76
C ASP A 176 -34.51 -0.44 1.68
N LYS A 177 -33.24 -0.09 1.40
CA LYS A 177 -32.49 0.94 2.10
C LYS A 177 -31.56 1.70 1.16
N GLU A 178 -31.62 3.03 1.19
CA GLU A 178 -30.73 3.89 0.38
C GLU A 178 -29.88 4.84 1.25
N PHE A 179 -28.61 5.00 0.89
CA PHE A 179 -27.66 5.91 1.52
C PHE A 179 -27.14 6.93 0.51
N VAL A 180 -26.96 8.19 0.95
CA VAL A 180 -26.42 9.26 0.10
C VAL A 180 -25.13 9.75 0.73
N VAL A 181 -24.02 9.41 0.10
CA VAL A 181 -22.69 9.50 0.69
C VAL A 181 -21.85 10.46 -0.13
N PHE A 182 -21.40 11.53 0.52
CA PHE A 182 -20.43 12.45 -0.02
C PHE A 182 -19.03 12.11 0.47
N MET A 183 -18.09 12.01 -0.44
CA MET A 183 -16.66 11.83 -0.15
C MET A 183 -16.00 13.20 -0.25
N HIS A 184 -15.46 13.68 0.87
CA HIS A 184 -14.92 15.05 0.97
C HIS A 184 -13.74 15.17 1.93
N THR A 185 -12.79 16.04 1.57
CA THR A 185 -11.66 16.46 2.39
C THR A 185 -11.95 17.79 3.08
N PHE A 186 -11.85 17.83 4.41
CA PHE A 186 -11.92 19.05 5.20
C PHE A 186 -10.56 19.41 5.81
N HIS A 187 -10.22 20.69 5.81
CA HIS A 187 -9.00 21.19 6.45
C HIS A 187 -9.30 21.90 7.77
N VAL A 188 -8.82 21.35 8.89
CA VAL A 188 -8.92 21.97 10.22
C VAL A 188 -7.50 22.21 10.75
N ASN A 189 -7.13 23.47 10.99
CA ASN A 189 -5.82 23.86 11.53
C ASN A 189 -4.61 23.31 10.75
N GLY A 190 -4.73 23.19 9.41
CA GLY A 190 -3.67 22.66 8.54
C GLY A 190 -3.57 21.14 8.50
N GLN A 191 -4.52 20.42 9.12
CA GLN A 191 -4.67 18.98 9.04
C GLN A 191 -5.88 18.60 8.18
N GLU A 192 -5.72 17.57 7.37
CA GLU A 192 -6.78 16.98 6.54
C GLU A 192 -7.62 15.97 7.32
N TYR A 193 -8.93 16.05 7.07
CA TYR A 193 -9.95 15.19 7.62
C TYR A 193 -10.79 14.66 6.47
N GLU A 194 -10.60 13.38 6.18
CA GLU A 194 -11.27 12.67 5.11
C GLU A 194 -12.58 12.08 5.62
N THR A 195 -13.67 12.28 4.88
CA THR A 195 -15.01 12.01 5.40
C THR A 195 -15.93 11.35 4.40
N PHE A 196 -16.66 10.35 4.88
CA PHE A 196 -17.89 9.85 4.25
C PHE A 196 -19.10 10.55 4.87
N ASN A 197 -19.56 11.67 4.31
CA ASN A 197 -20.71 12.41 4.84
C ASN A 197 -22.02 11.82 4.35
N ASP A 198 -22.76 11.16 5.23
CA ASP A 198 -24.06 10.59 4.92
C ASP A 198 -25.25 11.54 5.18
N LYS A 199 -26.16 11.64 4.21
CA LYS A 199 -27.41 12.42 4.30
C LYS A 199 -28.68 11.57 4.46
N SER A 200 -28.56 10.24 4.56
CA SER A 200 -29.69 9.30 4.73
C SER A 200 -30.47 9.48 6.04
N GLY A 201 -29.86 10.12 7.05
CA GLY A 201 -30.43 10.29 8.38
C GLY A 201 -30.01 9.23 9.41
N ASP A 202 -29.22 8.22 9.00
CA ASP A 202 -28.76 7.09 9.82
C ASP A 202 -27.30 7.22 10.30
N MET A 203 -26.74 8.43 10.31
CA MET A 203 -25.36 8.64 10.75
C MET A 203 -25.20 8.41 12.25
N GLU A 204 -24.53 7.32 12.62
CA GLU A 204 -24.02 7.08 13.97
C GLU A 204 -22.48 7.02 13.93
N PHE A 205 -21.81 7.81 14.78
CA PHE A 205 -20.40 7.60 15.09
C PHE A 205 -20.25 6.41 16.03
N MET A 206 -19.19 5.60 15.85
CA MET A 206 -18.84 4.57 16.81
C MET A 206 -18.65 5.16 18.23
N LYS A 207 -19.34 4.60 19.23
CA LYS A 207 -19.23 5.01 20.63
C LYS A 207 -18.25 4.10 21.38
N GLY A 208 -17.09 4.63 21.75
CA GLY A 208 -16.05 3.92 22.49
C GLY A 208 -14.66 4.18 21.89
N ASP A 209 -13.67 4.41 22.75
CA ASP A 209 -12.25 4.67 22.47
C ASP A 209 -11.92 5.47 21.20
N SER A 210 -11.67 6.78 21.35
CA SER A 210 -11.25 7.69 20.29
C SER A 210 -9.90 7.35 19.64
N SER A 211 -9.21 6.29 20.09
CA SER A 211 -7.97 5.77 19.48
C SER A 211 -8.20 4.69 18.42
N ALA A 212 -9.41 4.12 18.33
CA ALA A 212 -9.79 3.22 17.25
C ALA A 212 -10.65 3.98 16.23
N PHE A 213 -10.10 4.21 15.03
CA PHE A 213 -10.74 4.74 13.81
C PHE A 213 -12.16 5.30 14.00
N PRO A 214 -12.37 6.64 14.02
CA PRO A 214 -13.71 7.21 14.11
C PRO A 214 -14.46 6.98 12.79
N GLY A 215 -15.10 5.82 12.66
CA GLY A 215 -15.81 5.42 11.46
C GLY A 215 -17.31 5.61 11.55
N LEU A 216 -17.94 5.78 10.38
CA LEU A 216 -19.40 5.80 10.25
C LEU A 216 -19.99 4.40 10.39
N LEU A 217 -21.18 4.33 10.98
CA LEU A 217 -21.99 3.11 11.05
C LEU A 217 -23.19 3.22 10.11
N TRP A 218 -23.25 2.31 9.15
CA TRP A 218 -24.47 2.05 8.38
C TRP A 218 -25.03 0.70 8.77
N LYS A 219 -26.36 0.58 8.83
CA LYS A 219 -27.03 -0.65 9.26
C LYS A 219 -28.00 -1.12 8.19
N ALA A 220 -28.05 -2.41 7.90
CA ALA A 220 -29.11 -3.01 7.09
C ALA A 220 -29.49 -4.37 7.68
N LYS A 221 -30.66 -4.89 7.38
CA LYS A 221 -31.04 -6.26 7.74
C LYS A 221 -30.64 -7.22 6.65
N MET A 222 -30.27 -8.43 7.05
CA MET A 222 -30.01 -9.54 6.14
C MET A 222 -31.12 -9.65 5.07
N GLY A 223 -30.72 -9.63 3.80
CA GLY A 223 -31.61 -9.74 2.64
C GLY A 223 -32.22 -8.42 2.14
N GLU A 224 -31.99 -7.29 2.81
CA GLU A 224 -32.40 -5.97 2.29
C GLU A 224 -31.56 -5.59 1.07
N LYS A 225 -32.22 -5.06 0.03
CA LYS A 225 -31.55 -4.41 -1.10
C LYS A 225 -31.04 -3.06 -0.65
N VAL A 226 -29.73 -2.88 -0.68
CA VAL A 226 -29.06 -1.65 -0.27
C VAL A 226 -28.54 -0.92 -1.49
N ARG A 227 -28.85 0.38 -1.55
CA ARG A 227 -28.31 1.30 -2.56
C ARG A 227 -27.41 2.34 -1.92
N PHE A 228 -26.25 2.56 -2.52
CA PHE A 228 -25.42 3.72 -2.22
C PHE A 228 -25.42 4.69 -3.40
N HIS A 229 -25.73 5.94 -3.10
CA HIS A 229 -25.54 7.10 -3.97
C HIS A 229 -24.23 7.76 -3.57
N LEU A 230 -23.14 7.39 -4.23
CA LEU A 230 -21.80 7.91 -3.97
C LEU A 230 -21.58 9.18 -4.77
N ILE A 231 -21.09 10.23 -4.13
CA ILE A 231 -20.79 11.52 -4.75
C ILE A 231 -19.40 11.96 -4.25
N ASN A 232 -18.47 12.20 -5.16
CA ASN A 232 -17.20 12.83 -4.82
C ASN A 232 -17.35 14.35 -4.92
N SER A 233 -17.26 15.06 -3.79
CA SER A 233 -17.32 16.53 -3.74
C SER A 233 -15.95 17.20 -3.51
N ALA A 234 -14.88 16.41 -3.46
CA ALA A 234 -13.51 16.88 -3.32
C ALA A 234 -12.84 17.09 -4.69
N GLU A 235 -11.70 17.77 -4.67
CA GLU A 235 -10.77 17.90 -5.80
C GLU A 235 -9.85 16.68 -5.94
N GLU A 236 -9.91 15.76 -4.98
CA GLU A 236 -9.11 14.53 -4.95
C GLU A 236 -9.90 13.34 -5.49
N GLU A 237 -9.20 12.34 -6.01
CA GLU A 237 -9.82 11.07 -6.35
C GLU A 237 -10.03 10.24 -5.07
N HIS A 238 -11.20 9.61 -4.97
CA HIS A 238 -11.47 8.69 -3.87
C HIS A 238 -12.05 7.37 -4.39
N THR A 239 -11.98 6.33 -3.57
CA THR A 239 -12.53 5.01 -3.89
C THR A 239 -13.53 4.58 -2.82
N PHE A 240 -14.52 3.77 -3.19
CA PHE A 240 -15.46 3.17 -2.26
C PHE A 240 -15.40 1.64 -2.36
N HIS A 241 -14.87 1.02 -1.31
CA HIS A 241 -14.82 -0.43 -1.15
C HIS A 241 -15.64 -0.85 0.07
N THR A 242 -16.39 -1.95 -0.03
CA THR A 242 -17.07 -2.57 1.10
C THR A 242 -16.75 -4.05 1.17
N HIS A 243 -16.40 -4.51 2.37
CA HIS A 243 -16.02 -5.90 2.61
C HIS A 243 -17.26 -6.80 2.51
N GLY A 244 -17.06 -8.00 1.95
CA GLY A 244 -18.09 -9.04 1.88
C GLY A 244 -19.24 -8.76 0.91
N HIS A 245 -19.31 -7.59 0.28
CA HIS A 245 -20.39 -7.24 -0.65
C HIS A 245 -19.81 -6.85 -2.01
N ARG A 246 -20.38 -7.43 -3.06
CA ARG A 246 -20.03 -7.17 -4.46
C ARG A 246 -21.27 -6.65 -5.18
N TRP A 247 -21.08 -5.85 -6.21
CA TRP A 247 -22.15 -5.38 -7.07
C TRP A 247 -21.75 -5.47 -8.53
N VAL A 248 -22.74 -5.50 -9.41
CA VAL A 248 -22.51 -5.43 -10.85
C VAL A 248 -22.36 -3.96 -11.23
N ASP A 249 -21.21 -3.59 -11.76
CA ASP A 249 -21.00 -2.27 -12.31
C ASP A 249 -21.95 -2.04 -13.49
N ARG A 250 -22.76 -0.99 -13.40
CA ARG A 250 -23.76 -0.68 -14.42
C ARG A 250 -23.14 -0.29 -15.76
N ALA A 251 -21.90 0.23 -15.76
CA ALA A 251 -21.22 0.67 -16.97
C ALA A 251 -20.56 -0.50 -17.72
N SER A 252 -19.78 -1.33 -17.02
CA SER A 252 -19.03 -2.44 -17.61
C SER A 252 -19.76 -3.78 -17.59
N GLY A 253 -20.76 -3.95 -16.74
CA GLY A 253 -21.42 -5.23 -16.47
C GLY A 253 -20.55 -6.21 -15.65
N GLN A 254 -19.38 -5.78 -15.17
CA GLN A 254 -18.48 -6.62 -14.37
C GLN A 254 -18.92 -6.67 -12.92
N LEU A 255 -18.68 -7.80 -12.26
CA LEU A 255 -18.84 -7.93 -10.82
C LEU A 255 -17.62 -7.33 -10.12
N ILE A 256 -17.83 -6.29 -9.32
CA ILE A 256 -16.80 -5.54 -8.60
C ILE A 256 -17.16 -5.40 -7.12
N ASP A 257 -16.18 -5.10 -6.28
CA ASP A 257 -16.32 -4.74 -4.86
C ASP A 257 -15.69 -3.39 -4.51
N ASN A 258 -15.11 -2.69 -5.49
CA ASN A 258 -14.48 -1.39 -5.33
C ASN A 258 -14.72 -0.54 -6.58
N ILE A 259 -14.93 0.77 -6.39
CA ILE A 259 -15.08 1.74 -7.48
C ILE A 259 -14.30 3.02 -7.18
N GLY A 260 -13.59 3.55 -8.18
CA GLY A 260 -12.95 4.87 -8.14
C GLY A 260 -13.90 5.96 -8.62
N LEU A 261 -13.92 7.09 -7.92
CA LEU A 261 -14.66 8.30 -8.26
C LEU A 261 -13.67 9.46 -8.39
N VAL A 262 -13.47 9.93 -9.61
CA VAL A 262 -12.70 11.15 -9.89
C VAL A 262 -13.46 12.39 -9.35
N PRO A 263 -12.78 13.54 -9.18
CA PRO A 263 -13.38 14.76 -8.63
C PRO A 263 -14.71 15.14 -9.28
N PHE A 264 -15.70 15.53 -8.47
CA PHE A 264 -17.01 16.00 -8.93
C PHE A 264 -17.75 14.99 -9.83
N THR A 265 -17.67 13.70 -9.49
CA THR A 265 -18.46 12.65 -10.14
C THR A 265 -19.37 11.94 -9.14
N SER A 266 -20.31 11.15 -9.66
CA SER A 266 -21.22 10.35 -8.84
C SER A 266 -21.40 8.96 -9.41
N TYR A 267 -21.68 8.01 -8.52
CA TYR A 267 -21.84 6.60 -8.85
C TYR A 267 -22.97 5.99 -8.01
N VAL A 268 -23.66 4.99 -8.58
CA VAL A 268 -24.73 4.26 -7.88
C VAL A 268 -24.43 2.78 -7.91
N LEU A 269 -24.39 2.18 -6.73
CA LEU A 269 -24.28 0.74 -6.56
C LEU A 269 -25.46 0.16 -5.79
N ASP A 270 -25.78 -1.09 -6.10
CA ASP A 270 -26.81 -1.88 -5.43
C ASP A 270 -26.23 -3.25 -5.05
N PHE A 271 -26.48 -3.70 -3.82
CA PHE A 271 -26.20 -5.07 -3.40
C PHE A 271 -27.25 -5.56 -2.41
N ILE A 272 -27.26 -6.87 -2.13
CA ILE A 272 -28.12 -7.47 -1.10
C ILE A 272 -27.32 -7.62 0.19
N ALA A 273 -27.81 -7.05 1.29
CA ALA A 273 -27.12 -7.07 2.58
C ALA A 273 -26.95 -8.52 3.10
N GLY A 274 -25.69 -8.92 3.32
CA GLY A 274 -25.31 -10.24 3.82
C GLY A 274 -25.42 -11.39 2.82
N GLU A 275 -25.67 -11.11 1.54
CA GLU A 275 -25.70 -12.14 0.48
C GLU A 275 -24.36 -12.90 0.44
N ASP A 276 -24.44 -14.23 0.50
CA ASP A 276 -23.32 -15.17 0.59
C ASP A 276 -22.37 -15.06 1.80
N VAL A 277 -22.43 -13.96 2.58
CA VAL A 277 -21.47 -13.69 3.67
C VAL A 277 -22.07 -13.68 5.07
N GLY A 278 -23.40 -13.61 5.21
CA GLY A 278 -24.05 -13.67 6.51
C GLY A 278 -24.19 -12.30 7.22
N PRO A 279 -24.88 -12.27 8.37
CA PRO A 279 -24.98 -11.08 9.21
C PRO A 279 -23.64 -10.83 9.92
N GLY A 280 -23.26 -9.58 10.14
CA GLY A 280 -21.97 -9.22 10.72
C GLY A 280 -21.60 -7.75 10.57
N ASN A 281 -20.41 -7.41 11.04
CA ASN A 281 -19.81 -6.08 10.89
C ASN A 281 -18.82 -6.13 9.72
N TRP A 282 -19.08 -5.36 8.68
CA TRP A 282 -18.28 -5.35 7.45
C TRP A 282 -17.62 -3.98 7.29
N ALA A 283 -16.31 -3.92 7.07
CA ALA A 283 -15.66 -2.64 6.85
C ALA A 283 -16.08 -2.03 5.50
N PHE A 284 -16.10 -0.70 5.43
CA PHE A 284 -16.05 0.03 4.18
C PHE A 284 -15.02 1.15 4.29
N HIS A 285 -14.28 1.41 3.23
CA HIS A 285 -13.22 2.40 3.24
C HIS A 285 -12.78 2.84 1.86
N CYS A 286 -11.99 3.92 1.84
CA CYS A 286 -11.20 4.32 0.69
C CYS A 286 -9.93 3.45 0.59
N HIS A 287 -9.51 3.09 -0.63
CA HIS A 287 -8.28 2.35 -0.93
C HIS A 287 -7.04 3.24 -1.00
N PHE A 288 -7.20 4.56 -1.04
CA PHE A 288 -6.09 5.46 -0.74
C PHE A 288 -5.82 5.37 0.76
N HIS A 289 -4.70 4.74 1.12
CA HIS A 289 -4.40 4.42 2.51
C HIS A 289 -4.39 5.66 3.40
N GLU A 290 -3.81 6.77 2.92
CA GLU A 290 -3.85 8.06 3.60
C GLU A 290 -5.30 8.53 3.86
N HIS A 291 -6.19 8.39 2.88
CA HIS A 291 -7.59 8.79 3.05
C HIS A 291 -8.33 7.94 4.08
N MET A 292 -8.08 6.62 4.07
CA MET A 292 -8.60 5.71 5.09
C MET A 292 -8.13 6.10 6.49
N MET A 293 -6.82 6.37 6.65
CA MET A 293 -6.23 6.77 7.93
C MET A 293 -6.72 8.15 8.39
N ASN A 294 -7.01 9.04 7.44
CA ASN A 294 -7.55 10.38 7.68
C ASN A 294 -9.08 10.43 7.81
N GLY A 295 -9.78 9.29 7.80
CA GLY A 295 -11.17 9.17 8.29
C GLY A 295 -12.18 8.53 7.34
N MET A 296 -11.81 8.25 6.08
CA MET A 296 -12.67 7.48 5.15
C MET A 296 -12.64 5.98 5.47
N PHE A 297 -13.15 5.63 6.64
CA PHE A 297 -13.34 4.27 7.13
C PHE A 297 -14.69 4.18 7.88
N GLY A 298 -15.35 3.04 7.83
CA GLY A 298 -16.55 2.78 8.60
C GLY A 298 -16.95 1.32 8.63
N ILE A 299 -18.03 1.02 9.34
CA ILE A 299 -18.58 -0.34 9.49
C ILE A 299 -20.02 -0.36 8.97
N PHE A 300 -20.26 -1.22 7.98
CA PHE A 300 -21.56 -1.62 7.51
C PHE A 300 -22.04 -2.86 8.31
N VAL A 301 -23.02 -2.65 9.18
CA VAL A 301 -23.59 -3.67 10.07
C VAL A 301 -24.78 -4.33 9.38
N VAL A 302 -24.66 -5.63 9.13
CA VAL A 302 -25.77 -6.47 8.67
C VAL A 302 -26.40 -7.18 9.86
N GLU A 303 -27.59 -6.73 10.25
CA GLU A 303 -28.37 -7.29 11.36
C GLU A 303 -29.08 -8.59 10.96
N LYS A 304 -29.25 -9.50 11.92
CA LYS A 304 -30.04 -10.74 11.73
C LYS A 304 -31.51 -10.38 11.48
N GLY A 305 -31.99 -10.59 10.25
CA GLY A 305 -33.40 -10.45 9.87
C GLY A 305 -34.15 -11.78 9.83
N GLU A 306 -35.48 -11.75 10.00
CA GLU A 306 -36.35 -12.88 9.61
C GLU A 306 -36.43 -12.96 8.07
N PRO A 307 -36.24 -14.13 7.45
CA PRO A 307 -36.06 -14.24 6.00
C PRO A 307 -37.36 -13.97 5.24
N LYS A 308 -37.40 -12.91 4.42
CA LYS A 308 -38.35 -12.78 3.30
C LYS A 308 -37.68 -13.26 2.01
N ILE A 309 -37.77 -14.56 1.71
CA ILE A 309 -37.34 -15.10 0.42
C ILE A 309 -38.56 -15.64 -0.33
N THR A 310 -38.90 -14.99 -1.45
CA THR A 310 -39.67 -15.62 -2.54
C THR A 310 -38.74 -15.84 -3.73
N MET A 311 -38.18 -17.05 -3.82
CA MET A 311 -37.48 -17.54 -5.01
C MET A 311 -38.51 -18.00 -6.05
N LYS A 312 -38.50 -17.41 -7.26
CA LYS A 312 -39.06 -18.03 -8.45
C LYS A 312 -37.92 -18.63 -9.26
N GLY A 313 -37.87 -19.95 -9.32
CA GLY A 313 -36.83 -20.69 -10.01
C GLY A 313 -37.06 -20.82 -11.51
N THR A 314 -35.98 -21.17 -12.22
CA THR A 314 -36.00 -22.00 -13.43
C THR A 314 -34.72 -22.84 -13.51
N SER A 315 -34.90 -24.12 -13.14
CA SER A 315 -34.29 -25.36 -13.64
C SER A 315 -32.98 -25.39 -14.45
N SER A 316 -32.05 -26.22 -13.96
CA SER A 316 -31.47 -27.35 -14.73
C SER A 316 -30.88 -28.42 -13.78
N PRO A 317 -30.70 -29.69 -14.24
CA PRO A 317 -31.29 -30.83 -13.56
C PRO A 317 -30.36 -31.69 -12.68
N SER A 318 -31.06 -32.40 -11.81
CA SER A 318 -30.73 -33.47 -10.87
C SER A 318 -29.71 -34.55 -11.27
N GLY A 319 -28.96 -34.99 -10.25
CA GLY A 319 -28.41 -36.35 -10.10
C GLY A 319 -27.21 -36.29 -9.15
N GLY A 320 -27.32 -36.46 -7.83
CA GLY A 320 -27.86 -37.60 -7.11
C GLY A 320 -26.95 -37.79 -5.88
N GLY A 321 -27.42 -37.34 -4.71
CA GLY A 321 -26.64 -37.34 -3.49
C GLY A 321 -26.36 -38.74 -2.93
N ARG A 322 -25.21 -38.87 -2.25
CA ARG A 322 -25.06 -39.78 -1.11
C ARG A 322 -24.75 -38.96 0.13
N ASN A 323 -25.51 -39.24 1.17
CA ASN A 323 -25.45 -38.64 2.51
C ASN A 323 -24.04 -38.68 3.12
N ILE A 324 -23.61 -37.54 3.69
CA ILE A 324 -22.56 -37.49 4.72
C ILE A 324 -23.22 -36.98 6.02
N PRO A 325 -22.99 -37.60 7.19
CA PRO A 325 -23.75 -37.32 8.40
C PRO A 325 -23.41 -35.95 9.01
N ARG A 326 -24.42 -35.40 9.69
CA ARG A 326 -24.40 -34.19 10.52
C ARG A 326 -23.23 -34.22 11.52
N ALA A 327 -22.27 -33.31 11.40
CA ALA A 327 -21.23 -33.11 12.41
C ALA A 327 -21.87 -32.57 13.71
N GLN A 328 -21.60 -33.25 14.82
CA GLN A 328 -22.00 -32.84 16.16
C GLN A 328 -21.29 -31.54 16.55
N ALA A 329 -22.02 -30.66 17.25
CA ALA A 329 -21.48 -29.43 17.81
C ALA A 329 -20.34 -29.73 18.79
N LEU A 330 -19.20 -29.05 18.60
CA LEU A 330 -18.11 -29.02 19.58
C LEU A 330 -18.52 -28.14 20.77
N PRO A 331 -18.09 -28.45 22.02
CA PRO A 331 -18.48 -27.68 23.19
C PRO A 331 -17.80 -26.30 23.21
N GLU A 332 -18.54 -25.28 23.68
CA GLU A 332 -18.03 -23.93 23.92
C GLU A 332 -16.93 -23.94 25.00
N PHE A 333 -15.75 -23.43 24.66
CA PHE A 333 -14.70 -23.12 25.64
C PHE A 333 -14.80 -21.64 26.04
N PRO A 334 -14.91 -21.31 27.33
CA PRO A 334 -14.94 -19.93 27.79
C PRO A 334 -13.54 -19.30 27.69
N ILE A 335 -13.43 -18.17 26.99
CA ILE A 335 -12.20 -17.35 26.93
C ILE A 335 -12.21 -16.41 28.14
N PRO A 336 -11.22 -16.45 29.05
CA PRO A 336 -11.11 -15.49 30.13
C PRO A 336 -10.56 -14.13 29.65
N PRO A 337 -10.76 -13.04 30.40
CA PRO A 337 -10.22 -11.72 30.05
C PRO A 337 -8.69 -11.75 30.07
N VAL A 338 -8.05 -11.18 29.05
CA VAL A 338 -6.60 -11.00 28.99
C VAL A 338 -6.23 -9.76 29.81
N GLU A 339 -5.58 -9.97 30.95
CA GLU A 339 -4.87 -8.90 31.65
C GLU A 339 -3.67 -8.45 30.80
N ALA A 340 -3.46 -7.14 30.69
CA ALA A 340 -2.26 -6.55 30.11
C ALA A 340 -1.04 -6.91 30.99
N GLY A 341 -0.49 -8.10 30.79
CA GLY A 341 0.56 -8.67 31.64
C GLY A 341 1.09 -10.05 31.23
N SER A 342 0.61 -10.65 30.14
CA SER A 342 1.15 -11.92 29.63
C SER A 342 1.43 -11.82 28.14
N GLY A 343 2.58 -11.24 27.78
CA GLY A 343 3.24 -11.73 26.58
C GLY A 343 3.40 -13.24 26.78
N ILE A 344 2.89 -14.05 25.84
CA ILE A 344 3.31 -15.43 25.75
C ILE A 344 4.81 -15.32 25.50
N ALA A 345 5.60 -15.43 26.57
CA ALA A 345 7.01 -15.65 26.45
C ALA A 345 7.10 -16.97 25.69
N PHE A 346 7.45 -16.92 24.40
CA PHE A 346 8.06 -18.05 23.73
C PHE A 346 9.27 -18.41 24.60
N GLN A 347 9.10 -19.35 25.53
CA GLN A 347 10.21 -20.01 26.18
C GLN A 347 10.79 -20.90 25.10
N ALA A 348 11.75 -20.36 24.35
CA ALA A 348 12.59 -21.17 23.48
C ALA A 348 13.15 -22.32 24.34
N PRO A 349 12.89 -23.59 24.01
CA PRO A 349 13.58 -24.68 24.67
C PRO A 349 15.09 -24.52 24.43
N PRO A 350 15.95 -24.91 25.37
CA PRO A 350 17.38 -24.94 25.15
C PRO A 350 17.72 -26.07 24.18
N SER A 351 17.56 -25.83 22.87
CA SER A 351 18.20 -26.64 21.85
C SER A 351 19.57 -26.03 21.57
N GLU A 352 20.62 -26.59 22.18
CA GLU A 352 22.01 -26.29 21.84
C GLU A 352 22.47 -26.99 20.55
N SER A 353 21.60 -27.82 19.96
CA SER A 353 21.86 -28.57 18.74
C SER A 353 21.35 -27.83 17.50
N PRO A 354 22.18 -27.66 16.45
CA PRO A 354 21.73 -27.12 15.17
C PRO A 354 20.66 -28.03 14.56
N PRO A 355 19.68 -27.48 13.81
CA PRO A 355 18.72 -28.30 13.09
C PRO A 355 19.47 -29.20 12.07
N PRO A 356 19.02 -30.45 11.84
CA PRO A 356 19.63 -31.31 10.85
C PRO A 356 19.49 -30.70 9.45
N THR A 357 20.60 -30.65 8.73
CA THR A 357 20.61 -30.34 7.29
C THR A 357 20.56 -31.65 6.51
N LEU A 358 19.97 -31.65 5.31
CA LEU A 358 20.33 -32.68 4.33
C LEU A 358 21.86 -32.66 4.14
N GLU A 359 22.48 -33.81 3.83
CA GLU A 359 23.88 -33.82 3.40
C GLU A 359 23.98 -33.04 2.08
N THR A 360 24.24 -31.75 2.16
CA THR A 360 24.33 -30.87 0.99
C THR A 360 25.65 -31.08 0.28
N LEU A 361 25.68 -30.70 -1.00
CA LEU A 361 26.93 -30.60 -1.78
C LEU A 361 28.01 -29.82 -0.98
N PRO A 362 29.31 -30.10 -1.16
CA PRO A 362 30.36 -29.40 -0.44
C PRO A 362 30.35 -27.89 -0.77
N GLY A 363 30.05 -27.05 0.22
CA GLY A 363 30.13 -25.58 0.16
C GLY A 363 28.79 -24.87 0.42
N SER A 364 28.82 -23.75 1.16
CA SER A 364 27.63 -22.89 1.33
C SER A 364 27.39 -22.08 0.06
N LEU A 365 26.20 -22.18 -0.54
CA LEU A 365 25.82 -21.33 -1.68
C LEU A 365 25.47 -19.91 -1.20
N THR A 366 25.21 -19.75 0.09
CA THR A 366 24.86 -18.49 0.73
C THR A 366 26.09 -17.69 1.19
N TYR A 367 26.94 -18.18 2.12
CA TYR A 367 28.20 -17.53 2.54
C TYR A 367 29.45 -18.42 2.52
N GLN A 368 30.39 -18.08 1.63
CA GLN A 368 31.72 -18.72 1.58
C GLN A 368 32.71 -18.11 2.59
N ASP A 369 32.51 -16.84 3.00
CA ASP A 369 33.37 -16.16 3.96
C ASP A 369 33.04 -16.61 5.41
N PRO A 370 34.01 -17.11 6.20
CA PRO A 370 33.74 -17.61 7.55
C PRO A 370 33.18 -16.57 8.52
N LEU A 371 33.59 -15.30 8.38
CA LEU A 371 33.07 -14.23 9.23
C LEU A 371 31.61 -13.94 8.88
N LEU A 372 31.27 -13.81 7.59
CA LEU A 372 29.88 -13.60 7.18
C LEU A 372 28.99 -14.77 7.59
N LYS A 373 29.49 -16.00 7.45
CA LYS A 373 28.80 -17.20 7.93
C LYS A 373 28.49 -17.13 9.42
N SER A 374 29.47 -16.71 10.24
CA SER A 374 29.27 -16.54 11.68
C SER A 374 28.26 -15.43 12.03
N LEU A 375 28.17 -14.38 11.22
CA LEU A 375 27.26 -13.26 11.45
C LEU A 375 25.82 -13.51 11.00
N TYR A 376 25.58 -14.43 10.05
CA TYR A 376 24.28 -14.57 9.38
C TYR A 376 23.73 -15.99 9.27
N GLU A 377 24.55 -17.04 9.42
CA GLU A 377 24.12 -18.44 9.26
C GLU A 377 24.33 -19.30 10.51
N GLU A 378 25.41 -19.08 11.27
CA GLU A 378 25.66 -19.89 12.48
C GLU A 378 24.49 -19.76 13.45
N PHE A 379 23.93 -20.91 13.87
CA PHE A 379 22.72 -20.96 14.66
C PHE A 379 22.87 -20.29 16.03
N VAL A 380 21.96 -19.35 16.35
CA VAL A 380 21.91 -18.64 17.65
C VAL A 380 20.51 -18.64 18.29
N GLY A 381 19.51 -19.20 17.62
CA GLY A 381 18.11 -19.11 18.04
C GLY A 381 17.67 -17.65 18.17
N LEU A 382 16.83 -17.32 19.15
CA LEU A 382 16.37 -15.94 19.39
C LEU A 382 17.19 -15.22 20.47
N SER A 383 18.36 -15.77 20.83
CA SER A 383 19.19 -15.23 21.92
C SER A 383 20.01 -14.01 21.49
N GLN A 384 20.26 -13.90 20.18
CA GLN A 384 21.10 -12.91 19.51
C GLN A 384 20.49 -12.59 18.13
N GLY A 385 20.70 -11.38 17.63
CA GLY A 385 20.35 -11.00 16.26
C GLY A 385 21.44 -11.30 15.22
N ASP A 386 21.32 -10.62 14.08
CA ASP A 386 22.16 -10.80 12.90
C ASP A 386 23.14 -9.66 12.63
N GLY A 387 24.16 -9.99 11.84
CA GLY A 387 25.11 -9.03 11.32
C GLY A 387 26.10 -8.49 12.36
N PRO A 388 26.86 -7.44 12.02
CA PRO A 388 27.93 -6.91 12.88
C PRO A 388 27.45 -6.41 14.24
N TRP A 389 26.13 -6.21 14.39
CA TRP A 389 25.50 -5.72 15.60
C TRP A 389 24.72 -6.80 16.36
N GLY A 390 24.74 -8.05 15.89
CA GLY A 390 23.85 -9.12 16.37
C GLY A 390 23.87 -9.31 17.88
N GLU A 391 25.02 -9.17 18.53
CA GLU A 391 25.20 -9.29 19.99
C GLU A 391 24.45 -8.22 20.81
N PHE A 392 23.99 -7.14 20.17
CA PHE A 392 23.43 -5.97 20.85
C PHE A 392 21.90 -5.88 20.77
N TYR A 393 21.23 -6.85 20.15
CA TYR A 393 19.77 -6.94 20.14
C TYR A 393 19.29 -8.39 20.12
N LYS A 394 18.01 -8.56 20.48
CA LYS A 394 17.30 -9.83 20.34
C LYS A 394 16.23 -9.67 19.27
N PRO A 395 16.17 -10.57 18.28
CA PRO A 395 15.22 -10.44 17.20
C PRO A 395 13.79 -10.75 17.66
N ILE A 396 12.82 -10.33 16.85
CA ILE A 396 11.43 -10.77 17.01
C ILE A 396 11.30 -12.28 16.69
N PRO A 397 10.27 -12.98 17.21
CA PRO A 397 10.10 -14.40 16.96
C PRO A 397 10.05 -14.79 15.47
N LEU A 398 9.53 -13.92 14.59
CA LEU A 398 9.42 -14.20 13.15
C LEU A 398 10.75 -14.37 12.41
N TYR A 399 11.89 -14.00 13.02
CA TYR A 399 13.20 -14.32 12.46
C TYR A 399 13.40 -15.82 12.22
N THR A 400 12.68 -16.68 12.95
CA THR A 400 12.68 -18.12 12.70
C THR A 400 12.26 -18.46 11.27
N TYR A 401 11.48 -17.60 10.60
CA TYR A 401 11.03 -17.80 9.22
C TYR A 401 11.73 -16.86 8.22
N PHE A 402 12.21 -15.68 8.65
CA PHE A 402 12.88 -14.73 7.77
C PHE A 402 14.36 -15.07 7.52
N ASN A 403 15.07 -15.57 8.53
CA ASN A 403 16.42 -16.11 8.38
C ASN A 403 16.55 -17.47 9.10
N PRO A 404 15.87 -18.51 8.57
CA PRO A 404 15.69 -19.76 9.28
C PRO A 404 16.99 -20.52 9.55
N ALA A 405 18.00 -20.38 8.68
CA ALA A 405 19.30 -21.05 8.86
C ALA A 405 19.91 -20.76 10.25
N ARG A 406 19.70 -19.55 10.75
CA ARG A 406 20.30 -19.04 11.98
C ARG A 406 19.36 -19.02 13.18
N HIS A 407 18.06 -18.84 12.94
CA HIS A 407 17.09 -18.58 14.00
C HIS A 407 16.00 -19.64 14.17
N TYR A 408 15.82 -20.57 13.22
CA TYR A 408 14.69 -21.50 13.26
C TYR A 408 14.76 -22.43 14.47
N LEU A 409 13.70 -22.39 15.27
CA LEU A 409 13.48 -23.32 16.36
C LEU A 409 12.29 -24.21 15.98
N PRO A 410 12.41 -25.55 16.05
CA PRO A 410 11.27 -26.42 15.82
C PRO A 410 10.17 -26.13 16.86
N PRO A 411 8.89 -26.27 16.47
CA PRO A 411 7.78 -25.94 17.36
C PRO A 411 7.73 -26.89 18.57
N ASP A 412 7.77 -26.36 19.79
CA ASP A 412 7.42 -27.13 21.00
C ASP A 412 5.89 -27.12 21.16
N SER A 413 5.25 -28.14 20.62
CA SER A 413 3.79 -28.21 20.55
C SER A 413 3.27 -29.49 21.20
N GLN A 414 2.45 -29.32 22.24
CA GLN A 414 1.60 -30.40 22.75
C GLN A 414 0.62 -30.90 21.68
N ASP A 415 0.26 -30.07 20.71
CA ASP A 415 -0.61 -30.46 19.60
C ASP A 415 0.09 -31.46 18.67
N TYR A 416 1.41 -31.36 18.46
CA TYR A 416 2.15 -32.37 17.72
C TYR A 416 2.05 -33.76 18.39
N LYS A 417 2.21 -33.83 19.71
CA LYS A 417 2.08 -35.10 20.45
C LYS A 417 0.70 -35.72 20.30
N ARG A 418 -0.36 -34.91 20.22
CA ARG A 418 -1.74 -35.36 19.95
C ARG A 418 -1.92 -35.83 18.51
N LEU A 419 -1.31 -35.15 17.54
CA LEU A 419 -1.36 -35.56 16.14
C LEU A 419 -0.67 -36.91 15.92
N LEU A 420 0.40 -37.21 16.67
CA LEU A 420 1.06 -38.52 16.65
C LEU A 420 0.22 -39.68 17.20
N GLU A 421 -0.83 -39.41 17.97
CA GLU A 421 -1.78 -40.45 18.39
C GLU A 421 -2.65 -40.94 17.21
N LYS A 422 -2.83 -40.08 16.19
CA LYS A 422 -3.68 -40.34 15.02
C LYS A 422 -2.88 -40.66 13.75
N TYR A 423 -1.71 -40.05 13.58
CA TYR A 423 -0.87 -40.17 12.39
C TYR A 423 0.53 -40.66 12.75
N ARG A 424 1.17 -41.42 11.86
CA ARG A 424 2.60 -41.69 12.00
C ARG A 424 3.41 -40.43 11.68
N PRO A 425 4.62 -40.25 12.25
CA PRO A 425 5.49 -39.11 11.96
C PRO A 425 5.73 -38.87 10.46
N ASP A 426 5.65 -39.94 9.67
CA ASP A 426 5.93 -39.93 8.24
C ASP A 426 4.71 -39.70 7.33
N GLN A 427 3.52 -39.50 7.91
CA GLN A 427 2.25 -39.22 7.23
C GLN A 427 1.97 -37.72 7.14
N CYS A 428 2.92 -36.98 6.56
CA CYS A 428 2.86 -35.54 6.46
C CYS A 428 1.58 -35.06 5.74
N VAL A 429 1.30 -35.60 4.54
CA VAL A 429 0.15 -35.15 3.73
C VAL A 429 -1.16 -35.49 4.42
N GLU A 430 -1.33 -36.71 4.93
CA GLU A 430 -2.59 -37.12 5.57
C GLU A 430 -2.92 -36.30 6.81
N CYS A 431 -1.91 -35.87 7.57
CA CYS A 431 -2.09 -34.99 8.72
C CYS A 431 -2.34 -33.53 8.28
N HIS A 432 -1.53 -33.02 7.34
CA HIS A 432 -1.61 -31.63 6.89
C HIS A 432 -2.79 -31.33 5.97
N GLU A 433 -3.46 -32.34 5.41
CA GLU A 433 -4.78 -32.19 4.79
C GLU A 433 -5.83 -31.69 5.79
N GLU A 434 -5.69 -32.06 7.07
CA GLU A 434 -6.59 -31.60 8.14
C GLU A 434 -6.06 -30.34 8.83
N SER A 435 -4.75 -30.26 9.13
CA SER A 435 -4.19 -29.16 9.91
C SER A 435 -3.82 -27.92 9.09
N SER A 436 -3.42 -28.08 7.82
CA SER A 436 -3.03 -26.97 6.95
C SER A 436 -3.45 -27.23 5.48
N PRO A 437 -4.77 -27.36 5.20
CA PRO A 437 -5.27 -27.83 3.90
C PRO A 437 -4.80 -27.00 2.70
N GLY A 438 -4.61 -25.69 2.87
CA GLY A 438 -4.09 -24.81 1.82
C GLY A 438 -2.69 -25.22 1.34
N ILE A 439 -1.79 -25.52 2.29
CA ILE A 439 -0.41 -25.97 1.98
C ILE A 439 -0.44 -27.26 1.15
N VAL A 440 -1.22 -28.24 1.59
CA VAL A 440 -1.29 -29.52 0.87
C VAL A 440 -1.96 -29.37 -0.49
N ASN A 441 -2.99 -28.55 -0.61
CA ASN A 441 -3.67 -28.34 -1.89
C ASN A 441 -2.75 -27.65 -2.92
N GLU A 442 -1.99 -26.64 -2.51
CA GLU A 442 -0.98 -25.99 -3.36
C GLU A 442 0.14 -26.97 -3.75
N TRP A 443 0.65 -27.76 -2.79
CA TRP A 443 1.66 -28.77 -3.08
C TRP A 443 1.14 -29.84 -4.06
N LYS A 444 -0.09 -30.35 -3.89
CA LYS A 444 -0.67 -31.39 -4.76
C LYS A 444 -0.77 -30.99 -6.23
N VAL A 445 -0.93 -29.70 -6.53
CA VAL A 445 -1.00 -29.20 -7.92
C VAL A 445 0.36 -28.78 -8.49
N SER A 446 1.41 -28.82 -7.67
CA SER A 446 2.78 -28.45 -8.05
C SER A 446 3.47 -29.52 -8.91
N ASN A 447 4.58 -29.13 -9.54
CA ASN A 447 5.53 -30.07 -10.15
C ASN A 447 6.28 -30.90 -9.09
N HIS A 448 6.39 -30.42 -7.85
CA HIS A 448 6.99 -31.19 -6.76
C HIS A 448 6.16 -32.43 -6.41
N ALA A 449 4.83 -32.32 -6.33
CA ALA A 449 3.98 -33.49 -6.17
C ALA A 449 3.91 -34.34 -7.45
N ASN A 450 4.04 -33.74 -8.62
CA ASN A 450 3.87 -34.42 -9.91
C ASN A 450 5.04 -34.18 -10.89
N PRO A 451 6.26 -34.65 -10.58
CA PRO A 451 7.46 -34.37 -11.37
C PRO A 451 7.48 -35.10 -12.74
N ARG A 452 6.48 -35.94 -13.00
CA ARG A 452 6.29 -36.66 -14.27
C ARG A 452 4.91 -36.38 -14.86
N LYS A 453 4.32 -35.22 -14.60
CA LYS A 453 2.97 -34.87 -15.10
C LYS A 453 2.89 -34.78 -16.63
N ASN A 454 3.98 -34.41 -17.29
CA ASN A 454 4.08 -34.28 -18.75
C ASN A 454 5.54 -34.57 -19.23
N PRO A 455 5.78 -34.70 -20.54
CA PRO A 455 7.12 -35.03 -21.08
C PRO A 455 8.20 -33.99 -20.77
N GLU A 456 7.86 -32.70 -20.71
CA GLU A 456 8.79 -31.59 -20.45
C GLU A 456 9.29 -31.64 -19.01
N VAL A 457 8.38 -31.63 -18.03
CA VAL A 457 8.72 -31.72 -16.59
C VAL A 457 9.41 -33.04 -16.27
N ALA A 458 9.01 -34.13 -16.95
CA ALA A 458 9.70 -35.42 -16.80
C ALA A 458 11.13 -35.39 -17.37
N ALA A 459 11.43 -34.53 -18.34
CA ALA A 459 12.79 -34.37 -18.87
C ALA A 459 13.69 -33.65 -17.88
N GLU A 460 13.24 -32.51 -17.35
CA GLU A 460 13.95 -31.76 -16.29
C GLU A 460 14.16 -32.63 -15.04
N THR A 461 13.14 -33.40 -14.65
CA THR A 461 13.22 -34.31 -13.51
C THR A 461 14.31 -35.35 -13.70
N ARG A 462 14.50 -35.92 -14.90
CA ARG A 462 15.56 -36.91 -15.14
C ARG A 462 16.95 -36.34 -14.90
N GLU A 463 17.18 -35.08 -15.27
CA GLU A 463 18.45 -34.39 -14.99
C GLU A 463 18.67 -34.24 -13.47
N ILE A 464 17.61 -33.92 -12.71
CA ILE A 464 17.68 -33.85 -11.25
C ILE A 464 17.92 -35.24 -10.63
N GLU A 465 17.24 -36.29 -11.11
CA GLU A 465 17.41 -37.67 -10.64
C GLU A 465 18.84 -38.17 -10.83
N GLU A 466 19.49 -37.80 -11.94
CA GLU A 466 20.91 -38.09 -12.19
C GLU A 466 21.83 -37.39 -11.18
N LEU A 467 21.49 -36.17 -10.75
CA LEU A 467 22.24 -35.41 -9.75
C LEU A 467 22.09 -35.98 -8.34
N ILE A 468 20.85 -36.29 -7.93
CA ILE A 468 20.57 -36.75 -6.55
C ILE A 468 20.63 -38.27 -6.38
N GLY A 469 20.76 -39.03 -7.48
CA GLY A 469 20.81 -40.50 -7.46
C GLY A 469 19.52 -41.17 -6.99
N LYS A 470 18.37 -40.51 -7.13
CA LYS A 470 17.07 -40.98 -6.63
C LYS A 470 15.96 -40.71 -7.63
N GLU A 471 15.12 -41.72 -7.88
CA GLU A 471 13.94 -41.60 -8.74
C GLU A 471 12.81 -40.83 -8.04
N LEU A 472 12.18 -39.92 -8.76
CA LEU A 472 11.06 -39.08 -8.34
C LEU A 472 9.81 -39.45 -9.17
N ASN A 473 8.87 -40.15 -8.53
CA ASN A 473 7.59 -40.55 -9.12
C ASN A 473 6.51 -39.49 -8.87
N ASN A 474 5.40 -39.53 -9.62
CA ASN A 474 4.22 -38.73 -9.28
C ASN A 474 3.61 -39.23 -7.96
N TRP A 475 3.25 -38.29 -7.10
CA TRP A 475 2.59 -38.55 -5.83
C TRP A 475 1.30 -39.35 -6.01
N LYS A 476 1.07 -40.29 -5.08
CA LYS A 476 -0.19 -41.02 -4.95
C LYS A 476 -0.59 -41.03 -3.47
N PRO A 477 -1.90 -41.00 -3.16
CA PRO A 477 -2.36 -41.12 -1.78
C PRO A 477 -1.74 -42.33 -1.07
N GLY A 478 -1.18 -42.11 0.13
CA GLY A 478 -0.51 -43.13 0.92
C GLY A 478 0.94 -43.46 0.50
N THR A 479 1.50 -42.76 -0.49
CA THR A 479 2.93 -42.85 -0.85
C THR A 479 3.69 -41.60 -0.47
N LYS A 480 5.02 -41.72 -0.40
CA LYS A 480 5.96 -40.59 -0.28
C LYS A 480 6.58 -40.22 -1.64
N ASP A 481 5.86 -40.54 -2.73
CA ASP A 481 6.28 -40.17 -4.07
C ASP A 481 6.18 -38.64 -4.26
N GLY A 482 6.85 -38.13 -5.28
CA GLY A 482 7.10 -36.71 -5.50
C GLY A 482 8.30 -36.21 -4.69
N VAL A 483 8.57 -34.91 -4.79
CA VAL A 483 9.35 -34.17 -3.80
C VAL A 483 8.42 -33.96 -2.61
N TYR A 484 8.37 -34.98 -1.75
CA TYR A 484 7.47 -35.07 -0.61
C TYR A 484 7.86 -34.04 0.48
N CYS A 485 6.93 -33.68 1.36
CA CYS A 485 7.13 -32.65 2.41
C CYS A 485 8.45 -32.83 3.18
N SER A 486 8.81 -34.09 3.49
CA SER A 486 10.00 -34.41 4.25
C SER A 486 11.33 -34.14 3.53
N TYR A 487 11.32 -34.00 2.20
CA TYR A 487 12.52 -33.57 1.45
C TYR A 487 12.88 -32.12 1.78
N CYS A 488 11.88 -31.26 2.01
CA CYS A 488 12.11 -29.84 2.23
C CYS A 488 12.09 -29.44 3.71
N HIS A 489 11.50 -30.26 4.57
CA HIS A 489 11.30 -29.92 5.98
C HIS A 489 11.92 -30.92 6.97
N GLY A 490 12.44 -32.06 6.49
CA GLY A 490 12.85 -33.18 7.33
C GLY A 490 11.73 -34.18 7.61
N ASP A 491 12.08 -35.39 7.99
CA ASP A 491 11.15 -36.49 8.33
C ASP A 491 10.97 -36.71 9.84
N ASP A 492 11.75 -36.01 10.66
CA ASP A 492 11.65 -35.99 12.11
C ASP A 492 11.05 -34.65 12.59
N HIS A 493 9.88 -34.71 13.20
CA HIS A 493 9.16 -33.51 13.63
C HIS A 493 9.78 -32.84 14.86
N GLU A 494 10.56 -33.56 15.67
CA GLU A 494 11.35 -32.95 16.75
C GLU A 494 12.52 -32.13 16.19
N ASN A 495 12.86 -32.36 14.92
CA ASN A 495 14.02 -31.79 14.24
C ASN A 495 13.67 -31.23 12.84
N LEU A 496 12.48 -30.66 12.68
CA LEU A 496 12.12 -29.98 11.42
C LEU A 496 13.06 -28.82 11.14
N PHE A 497 13.14 -28.44 9.88
CA PHE A 497 13.78 -27.21 9.44
C PHE A 497 12.92 -26.48 8.42
N MET A 498 13.18 -25.18 8.25
CA MET A 498 12.65 -24.41 7.14
C MET A 498 13.62 -24.48 5.96
N PRO A 499 13.12 -24.73 4.73
CA PRO A 499 13.96 -24.89 3.56
C PRO A 499 14.65 -23.57 3.20
N THR A 500 15.96 -23.65 2.95
CA THR A 500 16.79 -22.57 2.44
C THR A 500 17.43 -22.97 1.10
N VAL A 501 18.09 -22.02 0.46
CA VAL A 501 18.97 -22.26 -0.70
C VAL A 501 19.95 -23.38 -0.38
N ASP A 502 20.61 -23.30 0.78
CA ASP A 502 21.70 -24.21 1.13
C ASP A 502 21.18 -25.58 1.59
N ASN A 503 20.20 -25.64 2.49
CA ASN A 503 19.84 -26.91 3.17
C ASN A 503 18.83 -27.79 2.41
N SER A 504 18.18 -27.25 1.38
CA SER A 504 17.07 -27.92 0.68
C SER A 504 17.08 -27.65 -0.83
N CYS A 505 16.91 -26.39 -1.24
CA CYS A 505 16.60 -26.08 -2.64
C CYS A 505 17.80 -26.37 -3.57
N GLY A 506 19.00 -25.95 -3.17
CA GLY A 506 20.24 -26.12 -3.93
C GLY A 506 20.69 -27.58 -4.09
N ALA A 507 20.16 -28.51 -3.29
CA ALA A 507 20.45 -29.94 -3.44
C ALA A 507 19.88 -30.51 -4.75
N CYS A 508 18.69 -30.07 -5.15
CA CYS A 508 18.04 -30.48 -6.41
C CYS A 508 18.24 -29.45 -7.54
N HIS A 509 18.42 -28.17 -7.19
CA HIS A 509 18.54 -27.05 -8.14
C HIS A 509 19.89 -26.32 -8.03
N PRO A 510 21.05 -27.02 -8.15
CA PRO A 510 22.36 -26.41 -7.92
C PRO A 510 22.69 -25.32 -8.93
N LYS A 511 22.20 -25.41 -10.17
CA LYS A 511 22.41 -24.39 -11.20
C LYS A 511 21.75 -23.06 -10.79
N GLN A 512 20.47 -23.08 -10.44
CA GLN A 512 19.72 -21.89 -10.05
C GLN A 512 20.30 -21.27 -8.78
N ALA A 513 20.68 -22.11 -7.81
CA ALA A 513 21.29 -21.63 -6.57
C ALA A 513 22.67 -20.98 -6.80
N GLN A 514 23.50 -21.52 -7.70
CA GLN A 514 24.77 -20.89 -8.11
C GLN A 514 24.54 -19.56 -8.86
N GLU A 515 23.58 -19.53 -9.79
CA GLU A 515 23.21 -18.32 -10.52
C GLU A 515 22.69 -17.22 -9.60
N PHE A 516 21.92 -17.57 -8.56
CA PHE A 516 21.46 -16.65 -7.52
C PHE A 516 22.63 -16.15 -6.67
N ALA A 517 23.47 -17.06 -6.17
CA ALA A 517 24.64 -16.73 -5.33
C ALA A 517 25.64 -15.80 -6.03
N LYS A 518 25.80 -15.95 -7.36
CA LYS A 518 26.62 -15.07 -8.21
C LYS A 518 26.20 -13.60 -8.13
N GLY A 519 24.94 -13.31 -7.76
CA GLY A 519 24.48 -11.96 -7.43
C GLY A 519 25.41 -11.23 -6.43
N ARG A 520 26.12 -11.96 -5.57
CA ARG A 520 27.07 -11.39 -4.62
C ARG A 520 28.32 -10.78 -5.28
N GLU A 521 28.76 -11.32 -6.41
CA GLU A 521 29.93 -10.79 -7.14
C GLU A 521 29.70 -9.35 -7.63
N TYR A 522 28.43 -8.96 -7.82
CA TYR A 522 28.03 -7.61 -8.22
C TYR A 522 27.85 -6.63 -7.04
N GLY A 523 27.97 -7.11 -5.80
CA GLY A 523 27.83 -6.31 -4.57
C GLY A 523 26.42 -5.80 -4.30
N LYS A 524 26.23 -5.05 -3.21
CA LYS A 524 24.93 -4.46 -2.82
C LYS A 524 24.50 -3.32 -3.76
N PRO A 525 23.18 -3.16 -4.03
CA PRO A 525 22.07 -4.02 -3.63
C PRO A 525 21.96 -5.28 -4.51
N SER A 526 21.66 -6.43 -3.90
CA SER A 526 21.37 -7.70 -4.60
C SER A 526 20.50 -8.60 -3.72
N HIS A 527 19.74 -9.53 -4.30
CA HIS A 527 18.93 -10.49 -3.54
C HIS A 527 19.76 -11.30 -2.53
N PRO A 528 20.93 -11.89 -2.88
CA PRO A 528 21.71 -12.61 -1.87
C PRO A 528 22.29 -11.70 -0.78
N HIS A 529 22.32 -10.38 -0.95
CA HIS A 529 22.72 -9.42 0.10
C HIS A 529 21.51 -8.74 0.77
N SER A 530 20.27 -9.12 0.44
CA SER A 530 19.06 -8.41 0.86
C SER A 530 18.97 -8.28 2.38
N TRP A 531 19.09 -9.41 3.08
CA TRP A 531 19.07 -9.47 4.54
C TRP A 531 20.18 -8.64 5.20
N GLU A 532 21.41 -8.75 4.68
CA GLU A 532 22.51 -7.93 5.17
C GLU A 532 22.26 -6.44 4.98
N GLY A 533 21.63 -6.06 3.87
CA GLY A 533 21.25 -4.68 3.58
C GLY A 533 20.32 -4.09 4.65
N SER A 534 19.44 -4.92 5.21
CA SER A 534 18.50 -4.55 6.28
C SER A 534 19.19 -4.47 7.64
N VAL A 535 19.87 -5.54 8.08
CA VAL A 535 20.31 -5.65 9.49
C VAL A 535 21.71 -5.08 9.76
N SER A 536 22.49 -4.74 8.72
CA SER A 536 23.84 -4.17 8.90
C SER A 536 23.85 -2.65 9.09
N VAL A 537 22.72 -1.96 8.95
CA VAL A 537 22.64 -0.52 9.19
C VAL A 537 22.45 -0.20 10.68
N PRO A 538 23.10 0.86 11.20
CA PRO A 538 23.11 1.12 12.64
C PRO A 538 21.74 1.54 13.20
N TRP A 539 20.90 2.20 12.41
CA TRP A 539 19.57 2.64 12.84
C TRP A 539 18.59 1.48 13.06
N TYR A 540 18.79 0.34 12.39
CA TYR A 540 17.98 -0.87 12.61
C TYR A 540 18.05 -1.29 14.08
N VAL A 541 19.27 -1.41 14.61
CA VAL A 541 19.53 -1.89 15.98
C VAL A 541 19.24 -0.80 17.01
N GLU A 542 19.43 0.46 16.64
CA GLU A 542 19.03 1.59 17.49
C GLU A 542 17.53 1.58 17.78
N LEU A 543 16.69 1.20 16.82
CA LEU A 543 15.24 1.02 17.05
C LEU A 543 14.95 -0.12 18.05
N TYR A 544 15.69 -1.24 17.97
CA TYR A 544 15.58 -2.30 18.98
C TYR A 544 15.97 -1.81 20.38
N ARG A 545 17.05 -1.04 20.50
CA ARG A 545 17.47 -0.42 21.78
C ARG A 545 16.41 0.53 22.35
N ARG A 546 15.63 1.17 21.49
CA ARG A 546 14.52 2.06 21.84
C ARG A 546 13.20 1.34 22.10
N GLY A 547 13.15 0.01 21.98
CA GLY A 547 11.93 -0.78 22.19
C GLY A 547 11.00 -0.80 20.97
N GLU A 548 11.51 -0.46 19.78
CA GLU A 548 10.77 -0.33 18.54
C GLU A 548 11.11 -1.41 17.51
N GLY A 549 11.85 -2.45 17.89
CA GLY A 549 12.29 -3.47 16.93
C GLY A 549 11.17 -4.09 16.08
N TYR A 550 9.95 -4.19 16.62
CA TYR A 550 8.78 -4.67 15.88
C TYR A 550 8.33 -3.75 14.73
N SER A 551 8.69 -2.46 14.73
CA SER A 551 8.39 -1.57 13.59
C SER A 551 9.19 -1.95 12.34
N MET A 552 10.24 -2.77 12.49
CA MET A 552 11.08 -3.24 11.39
C MET A 552 10.58 -4.53 10.74
N VAL A 553 9.48 -5.12 11.21
CA VAL A 553 8.95 -6.39 10.65
C VAL A 553 8.69 -6.30 9.14
N GLY A 554 8.26 -5.15 8.63
CA GLY A 554 8.08 -4.92 7.20
C GLY A 554 9.40 -4.90 6.42
N CYS A 555 10.46 -4.35 7.02
CA CYS A 555 11.81 -4.41 6.44
C CYS A 555 12.31 -5.86 6.41
N ASP A 556 12.12 -6.62 7.48
CA ASP A 556 12.55 -8.01 7.58
C ASP A 556 11.83 -8.87 6.53
N GLN A 557 10.52 -8.72 6.41
CA GLN A 557 9.71 -9.44 5.43
C GLN A 557 10.14 -9.14 3.98
N CYS A 558 10.44 -7.87 3.66
CA CYS A 558 10.90 -7.50 2.31
C CYS A 558 12.30 -8.03 1.99
N HIS A 559 13.17 -8.17 3.01
CA HIS A 559 14.59 -8.48 2.85
C HIS A 559 14.97 -9.94 3.17
N GLN A 560 13.99 -10.85 3.37
CA GLN A 560 14.25 -12.27 3.71
C GLN A 560 14.86 -13.09 2.56
N ASN A 561 14.82 -12.57 1.32
CA ASN A 561 15.27 -13.22 0.07
C ASN A 561 16.80 -13.44 -0.02
N MET A 562 17.49 -13.59 1.10
CA MET A 562 18.89 -14.00 1.16
C MET A 562 19.00 -15.52 1.12
N SER A 563 18.13 -16.20 1.87
CA SER A 563 18.22 -17.65 2.12
C SER A 563 16.94 -18.41 1.75
N SER A 564 15.82 -17.72 1.54
CA SER A 564 14.57 -18.27 0.97
C SER A 564 14.58 -18.27 -0.55
N CYS A 565 13.82 -19.18 -1.16
CA CYS A 565 13.63 -19.23 -2.62
C CYS A 565 12.18 -18.98 -3.04
N ASP A 566 11.26 -18.77 -2.11
CA ASP A 566 9.82 -18.77 -2.35
C ASP A 566 9.20 -17.36 -2.41
N ASP A 567 10.04 -16.32 -2.54
CA ASP A 567 9.56 -14.94 -2.66
C ASP A 567 9.00 -14.63 -4.06
N CYS A 568 9.52 -15.28 -5.11
CA CYS A 568 9.03 -15.08 -6.50
C CYS A 568 8.08 -16.19 -6.98
N HIS A 569 8.39 -17.46 -6.66
CA HIS A 569 7.53 -18.60 -6.95
C HIS A 569 7.03 -19.17 -5.62
N SER A 570 5.85 -18.71 -5.21
CA SER A 570 5.40 -18.86 -3.84
C SER A 570 5.23 -20.31 -3.40
N ARG A 571 5.51 -20.54 -2.12
CA ARG A 571 5.18 -21.80 -1.45
C ARG A 571 3.65 -21.97 -1.43
N HIS A 572 3.08 -23.16 -1.61
CA HIS A 572 3.74 -24.45 -1.82
C HIS A 572 3.58 -24.96 -3.25
N ARG A 573 3.25 -24.06 -4.18
CA ARG A 573 3.06 -24.38 -5.59
C ARG A 573 4.37 -24.35 -6.37
N PHE A 574 5.26 -23.42 -6.01
CA PHE A 574 6.57 -23.20 -6.64
C PHE A 574 6.46 -23.08 -8.17
N SER A 575 5.50 -22.27 -8.65
CA SER A 575 5.23 -22.16 -10.08
C SER A 575 6.24 -21.24 -10.77
N ALA A 576 7.01 -21.77 -11.73
CA ALA A 576 7.87 -20.95 -12.57
C ALA A 576 7.06 -19.97 -13.44
N ALA A 577 5.83 -20.33 -13.84
CA ALA A 577 4.94 -19.46 -14.57
C ALA A 577 4.48 -18.25 -13.73
N GLU A 578 4.21 -18.46 -12.44
CA GLU A 578 3.96 -17.38 -11.47
C GLU A 578 5.18 -16.46 -11.35
N ALA A 579 6.37 -17.02 -11.11
CA ALA A 579 7.60 -16.24 -10.94
C ALA A 579 8.03 -15.43 -12.18
N ARG A 580 7.49 -15.72 -13.37
CA ARG A 580 7.77 -14.97 -14.61
C ARG A 580 6.84 -13.77 -14.79
N ARG A 581 5.77 -13.67 -14.00
CA ARG A 581 4.82 -12.57 -14.04
C ARG A 581 5.32 -11.37 -13.25
N PRO A 582 5.16 -10.13 -13.75
CA PRO A 582 5.59 -8.91 -13.06
C PRO A 582 5.12 -8.77 -11.60
N GLU A 583 3.92 -9.26 -11.27
CA GLU A 583 3.33 -9.20 -9.92
C GLU A 583 4.15 -9.96 -8.87
N ALA A 584 4.94 -10.96 -9.28
CA ALA A 584 5.84 -11.66 -8.36
C ALA A 584 6.90 -10.72 -7.75
N CYS A 585 7.20 -9.59 -8.40
CA CYS A 585 8.13 -8.60 -7.90
C CYS A 585 7.46 -7.50 -7.06
N SER A 586 6.15 -7.27 -7.24
CA SER A 586 5.48 -6.07 -6.73
C SER A 586 5.36 -6.03 -5.21
N GLY A 587 5.38 -7.19 -4.53
CA GLY A 587 5.32 -7.26 -3.07
C GLY A 587 6.52 -6.61 -2.35
N CYS A 588 7.64 -6.41 -3.06
CA CYS A 588 8.86 -5.79 -2.50
C CYS A 588 9.29 -4.54 -3.29
N HIS A 589 9.18 -4.60 -4.62
CA HIS A 589 9.66 -3.57 -5.53
C HIS A 589 8.60 -2.49 -5.79
N MET A 590 8.22 -1.77 -4.74
CA MET A 590 7.20 -0.72 -4.77
C MET A 590 7.52 0.39 -3.76
N GLY A 591 6.72 1.46 -3.73
CA GLY A 591 6.78 2.49 -2.69
C GLY A 591 7.79 3.61 -2.97
N PRO A 592 8.08 4.46 -1.95
CA PRO A 592 8.62 5.79 -2.19
C PRO A 592 10.10 5.85 -2.55
N ASP A 593 10.93 4.88 -2.14
CA ASP A 593 12.36 4.81 -2.46
C ASP A 593 12.69 3.95 -3.68
N HIS A 594 11.73 3.13 -4.13
CA HIS A 594 11.90 2.33 -5.35
C HIS A 594 10.53 1.94 -5.95
N PRO A 595 9.81 2.87 -6.61
CA PRO A 595 8.50 2.60 -7.20
C PRO A 595 8.63 1.84 -8.53
N ASP A 596 9.31 0.70 -8.50
CA ASP A 596 9.61 -0.12 -9.68
C ASP A 596 8.32 -0.69 -10.27
N TRP A 597 7.43 -1.20 -9.42
CA TRP A 597 6.10 -1.69 -9.80
C TRP A 597 5.24 -0.58 -10.39
N GLU A 598 5.08 0.53 -9.68
CA GLU A 598 4.22 1.65 -10.10
C GLU A 598 4.73 2.27 -11.41
N SER A 599 6.05 2.35 -11.58
CA SER A 599 6.65 2.82 -12.84
C SER A 599 6.51 1.80 -13.96
N TYR A 600 6.63 0.50 -13.70
CA TYR A 600 6.40 -0.52 -14.71
C TYR A 600 4.91 -0.62 -15.12
N GLU A 601 3.99 -0.78 -14.17
CA GLU A 601 2.57 -1.08 -14.41
C GLU A 601 1.90 0.05 -15.21
N HIS A 602 2.29 1.30 -14.93
CA HIS A 602 1.76 2.48 -15.61
C HIS A 602 2.57 2.90 -16.84
N SER A 603 3.67 2.21 -17.17
CA SER A 603 4.38 2.39 -18.44
C SER A 603 3.59 1.78 -19.60
N LYS A 604 4.01 2.05 -20.85
CA LYS A 604 3.44 1.33 -21.99
C LYS A 604 3.73 -0.17 -21.97
N TRP A 605 4.80 -0.62 -21.32
CA TRP A 605 5.08 -2.05 -21.16
C TRP A 605 4.06 -2.71 -20.23
N GLY A 606 3.83 -2.11 -19.06
CA GLY A 606 2.82 -2.56 -18.09
C GLY A 606 1.41 -2.54 -18.65
N VAL A 607 1.03 -1.47 -19.36
CA VAL A 607 -0.29 -1.39 -20.02
C VAL A 607 -0.49 -2.51 -21.05
N ILE A 608 0.52 -2.83 -21.87
CA ILE A 608 0.43 -3.96 -22.82
C ILE A 608 0.36 -5.29 -22.07
N TYR A 609 1.13 -5.44 -21.00
CA TYR A 609 1.06 -6.60 -20.11
C TYR A 609 -0.33 -6.79 -19.51
N HIS A 610 -0.94 -5.77 -18.90
CA HIS A 610 -2.28 -5.89 -18.30
C HIS A 610 -3.39 -6.14 -19.33
N THR A 611 -3.22 -5.67 -20.56
CA THR A 611 -4.24 -5.85 -21.61
C THR A 611 -4.12 -7.16 -22.37
N THR A 612 -2.93 -7.78 -22.40
CA THR A 612 -2.68 -8.98 -23.24
C THR A 612 -1.99 -10.14 -22.53
N GLY A 613 -1.51 -9.94 -21.31
CA GLY A 613 -0.67 -10.89 -20.56
C GLY A 613 -1.37 -12.20 -20.24
N GLU A 614 -2.71 -12.22 -20.15
CA GLU A 614 -3.47 -13.48 -20.01
C GLU A 614 -3.36 -14.39 -21.25
N LEU A 615 -3.02 -13.83 -22.41
CA LEU A 615 -2.85 -14.57 -23.67
C LEU A 615 -1.41 -15.08 -23.87
N TRP A 616 -0.47 -14.71 -22.99
CA TRP A 616 0.93 -15.06 -23.12
C TRP A 616 1.19 -16.47 -22.57
N ASP A 617 2.19 -17.14 -23.13
CA ASP A 617 2.61 -18.47 -22.70
C ASP A 617 3.64 -18.37 -21.56
N TRP A 618 3.16 -18.43 -20.32
CA TRP A 618 3.97 -18.30 -19.10
C TRP A 618 4.77 -19.57 -18.75
N GLU A 619 4.47 -20.70 -19.37
CA GLU A 619 5.18 -21.96 -19.12
C GLU A 619 6.55 -21.97 -19.83
N LYS A 620 6.72 -21.17 -20.89
CA LYS A 620 8.01 -21.01 -21.58
C LYS A 620 9.10 -20.44 -20.70
N ASN A 621 10.31 -20.97 -20.84
CA ASN A 621 11.50 -20.36 -20.27
C ASN A 621 11.77 -19.00 -20.91
N LEU A 622 12.36 -18.07 -20.15
CA LEU A 622 12.67 -16.72 -20.64
C LEU A 622 13.59 -16.75 -21.88
N SER A 623 14.49 -17.74 -21.98
CA SER A 623 15.36 -17.95 -23.14
C SER A 623 14.60 -18.34 -24.42
N ASP A 624 13.43 -18.95 -24.27
CA ASP A 624 12.64 -19.51 -25.37
C ASP A 624 11.50 -18.57 -25.80
N VAL A 625 11.24 -17.51 -25.02
CA VAL A 625 10.28 -16.46 -25.35
C VAL A 625 10.73 -15.75 -26.62
N ILE A 626 9.83 -15.72 -27.61
CA ILE A 626 10.00 -14.97 -28.86
C ILE A 626 9.37 -13.57 -28.69
N PRO A 627 10.17 -12.50 -28.61
CA PRO A 627 9.66 -11.14 -28.41
C PRO A 627 8.75 -10.70 -29.56
N GLY A 628 7.64 -10.05 -29.24
CA GLY A 628 6.61 -9.62 -30.19
C GLY A 628 5.66 -10.73 -30.64
N LYS A 629 5.87 -11.99 -30.22
CA LYS A 629 4.95 -13.10 -30.45
C LYS A 629 4.44 -13.70 -29.15
N ASP A 630 5.37 -14.15 -28.30
CA ASP A 630 5.02 -14.76 -27.02
C ASP A 630 4.75 -13.66 -26.00
N TYR A 631 5.68 -12.70 -25.88
CA TYR A 631 5.51 -11.49 -25.07
C TYR A 631 5.48 -10.25 -25.97
N LEU A 632 4.39 -9.48 -25.92
CA LEU A 632 4.23 -8.25 -26.71
C LEU A 632 4.93 -7.04 -26.08
N ALA A 633 5.23 -7.13 -24.79
CA ALA A 633 6.00 -6.16 -24.02
C ALA A 633 6.95 -6.91 -23.06
N PRO A 634 8.05 -6.29 -22.61
CA PRO A 634 8.91 -6.93 -21.62
C PRO A 634 8.24 -7.05 -20.24
N THR A 635 8.69 -8.02 -19.45
CA THR A 635 8.40 -8.14 -18.01
C THR A 635 9.64 -7.78 -17.19
N CYS A 636 9.46 -7.59 -15.88
CA CYS A 636 10.56 -7.38 -14.92
C CYS A 636 11.66 -8.45 -15.10
N GLN A 637 11.26 -9.71 -15.13
CA GLN A 637 12.11 -10.88 -15.27
C GLN A 637 12.80 -10.91 -16.62
N TYR A 638 12.07 -10.67 -17.71
CA TYR A 638 12.64 -10.68 -19.06
C TYR A 638 13.76 -9.64 -19.20
N CYS A 639 13.59 -8.47 -18.60
CA CYS A 639 14.58 -7.41 -18.57
C CYS A 639 15.73 -7.68 -17.61
N HIS A 640 15.46 -7.98 -16.35
CA HIS A 640 16.47 -7.98 -15.29
C HIS A 640 17.29 -9.28 -15.23
N MET A 641 16.68 -10.44 -15.51
CA MET A 641 17.36 -11.73 -15.53
C MET A 641 18.21 -11.97 -16.78
N TYR A 642 18.12 -11.08 -17.78
CA TYR A 642 18.98 -11.13 -18.96
C TYR A 642 20.44 -10.79 -18.60
N VAL A 643 21.40 -11.62 -18.98
CA VAL A 643 22.82 -11.41 -18.63
C VAL A 643 23.71 -11.11 -19.84
N GLY A 644 23.12 -10.87 -21.01
CA GLY A 644 23.85 -10.61 -22.26
C GLY A 644 23.99 -11.85 -23.15
N ASP A 645 24.24 -11.60 -24.43
CA ASP A 645 24.55 -12.61 -25.46
C ASP A 645 23.49 -13.72 -25.57
N GLY A 646 22.21 -13.35 -25.42
CA GLY A 646 21.08 -14.25 -25.52
C GLY A 646 20.84 -15.16 -24.31
N ARG A 647 21.42 -14.86 -23.15
CA ARG A 647 21.31 -15.70 -21.95
C ARG A 647 20.49 -15.04 -20.84
N TRP A 648 19.79 -15.88 -20.07
CA TRP A 648 19.08 -15.53 -18.84
C TRP A 648 19.59 -16.40 -17.70
N GLU A 649 19.78 -15.80 -16.52
CA GLU A 649 20.21 -16.45 -15.28
C GLU A 649 19.30 -16.03 -14.11
N MET A 650 19.34 -16.72 -12.98
CA MET A 650 18.53 -16.39 -11.79
C MET A 650 18.84 -15.01 -11.16
N ASN A 651 20.05 -14.49 -11.34
CA ASN A 651 20.43 -13.17 -10.81
C ASN A 651 19.81 -12.02 -11.62
N VAL A 652 19.59 -10.89 -10.94
CA VAL A 652 18.94 -9.68 -11.50
C VAL A 652 19.86 -8.45 -11.53
N GLU A 653 21.07 -8.60 -11.00
CA GLU A 653 21.99 -7.49 -10.72
C GLU A 653 23.08 -7.29 -11.77
N THR A 654 23.28 -8.28 -12.65
CA THR A 654 24.37 -8.31 -13.65
C THR A 654 24.50 -6.99 -14.42
N LYS A 655 23.38 -6.40 -14.82
CA LYS A 655 23.35 -5.20 -15.67
C LYS A 655 23.18 -3.88 -14.90
N GLY A 656 23.25 -3.90 -13.56
CA GLY A 656 23.09 -2.70 -12.76
C GLY A 656 24.21 -1.67 -12.99
N ILE A 657 23.89 -0.52 -13.59
CA ILE A 657 24.80 0.63 -13.76
C ILE A 657 24.54 1.65 -12.64
N TRP A 658 23.33 2.21 -12.60
CA TRP A 658 22.91 3.18 -11.59
C TRP A 658 22.53 2.55 -10.24
N ARG A 659 22.42 1.21 -10.19
CA ARG A 659 22.05 0.45 -8.97
C ARG A 659 20.76 1.02 -8.37
N MET A 660 20.75 1.34 -7.07
CA MET A 660 19.61 1.99 -6.41
C MET A 660 19.43 3.46 -6.82
N GLY A 661 20.45 4.12 -7.37
CA GLY A 661 20.42 5.56 -7.69
C GLY A 661 21.03 6.45 -6.59
N VAL A 662 21.43 5.89 -5.46
CA VAL A 662 21.88 6.64 -4.27
C VAL A 662 23.38 6.94 -4.22
N ILE A 663 24.21 6.35 -5.08
CA ILE A 663 25.66 6.60 -5.06
C ILE A 663 25.97 7.73 -6.07
N PRO A 664 26.67 8.81 -5.67
CA PRO A 664 26.95 9.92 -6.57
C PRO A 664 27.84 9.48 -7.75
N PRO A 665 27.53 9.91 -9.00
CA PRO A 665 28.32 9.61 -10.18
C PRO A 665 29.59 10.48 -10.28
N LYS A 666 30.68 9.97 -10.84
CA LYS A 666 31.92 10.73 -11.08
C LYS A 666 31.76 11.83 -12.14
N GLU A 667 30.78 11.69 -13.03
CA GLU A 667 30.52 12.57 -14.16
C GLU A 667 29.86 13.91 -13.75
N VAL A 668 29.42 14.03 -12.49
CA VAL A 668 28.88 15.28 -11.95
C VAL A 668 29.96 15.99 -11.13
N GLU A 669 30.19 17.27 -11.43
CA GLU A 669 31.01 18.14 -10.60
C GLU A 669 30.18 18.65 -9.42
N PHE A 670 30.52 18.17 -8.22
CA PHE A 670 29.84 18.51 -6.97
C PHE A 670 30.51 19.72 -6.28
N LYS A 671 29.69 20.57 -5.67
CA LYS A 671 30.11 21.74 -4.90
C LYS A 671 30.00 21.53 -3.39
N SER A 672 29.00 20.75 -2.96
CA SER A 672 28.85 20.33 -1.55
C SER A 672 29.93 19.34 -1.13
N GLY A 673 29.84 18.84 0.10
CA GLY A 673 30.63 17.72 0.60
C GLY A 673 30.57 16.48 -0.31
N LEU A 674 29.59 16.33 -1.20
CA LEU A 674 29.56 15.22 -2.18
C LEU A 674 30.80 15.15 -3.08
N LYS A 675 31.53 16.26 -3.24
CA LYS A 675 32.82 16.26 -3.95
C LYS A 675 33.83 15.30 -3.30
N ASP A 676 33.79 15.18 -1.98
CA ASP A 676 34.70 14.38 -1.17
C ASP A 676 34.17 12.96 -0.87
N PHE A 677 32.93 12.62 -1.28
CA PHE A 677 32.41 11.26 -1.19
C PHE A 677 33.39 10.28 -1.88
N PRO A 678 33.79 9.16 -1.25
CA PRO A 678 33.20 8.45 -0.10
C PRO A 678 33.78 8.83 1.28
N TYR A 679 34.47 9.96 1.43
CA TYR A 679 35.03 10.43 2.71
C TYR A 679 36.06 9.48 3.34
N GLY A 680 36.69 8.62 2.54
CA GLY A 680 37.66 7.63 3.00
C GLY A 680 37.05 6.33 3.54
N ILE A 681 35.72 6.21 3.58
CA ILE A 681 35.00 4.99 3.98
C ILE A 681 35.39 3.82 3.06
N LYS A 682 35.52 2.62 3.64
CA LYS A 682 35.95 1.38 2.97
C LYS A 682 34.89 0.28 2.95
N ILE A 683 33.64 0.63 3.24
CA ILE A 683 32.50 -0.29 3.24
C ILE A 683 31.81 -0.22 1.87
N PRO A 684 31.77 -1.30 1.07
CA PRO A 684 31.02 -1.30 -0.18
C PRO A 684 29.49 -1.28 0.04
N PRO A 685 28.70 -0.63 -0.83
CA PRO A 685 29.11 0.09 -2.05
C PRO A 685 29.43 1.58 -1.80
N MET A 686 29.47 2.02 -0.55
CA MET A 686 29.73 3.42 -0.17
C MET A 686 31.23 3.76 -0.11
N ASP A 687 32.09 2.90 -0.68
CA ASP A 687 33.54 3.01 -0.74
C ASP A 687 34.05 3.70 -2.02
N LYS A 688 33.15 4.07 -2.95
CA LYS A 688 33.48 4.73 -4.21
C LYS A 688 32.29 5.45 -4.84
N LYS A 689 32.56 6.47 -5.65
CA LYS A 689 31.58 7.03 -6.61
C LYS A 689 31.32 6.05 -7.75
N LEU A 690 30.12 6.10 -8.32
CA LEU A 690 29.78 5.37 -9.55
C LEU A 690 30.49 6.00 -10.75
N GLU A 691 30.88 5.16 -11.72
CA GLU A 691 31.46 5.63 -12.97
C GLU A 691 30.60 5.11 -14.14
N ILE A 692 29.74 5.99 -14.64
CA ILE A 692 28.69 5.66 -15.60
C ILE A 692 29.27 5.32 -16.97
N TYR A 693 30.41 5.92 -17.34
CA TYR A 693 31.07 5.68 -18.62
C TYR A 693 32.36 4.85 -18.55
N SER A 694 32.54 4.08 -17.47
CA SER A 694 33.63 3.11 -17.34
C SER A 694 33.55 2.00 -18.40
N ALA A 695 34.63 1.25 -18.61
CA ALA A 695 34.62 0.09 -19.51
C ALA A 695 33.58 -0.97 -19.08
N GLU A 696 33.44 -1.20 -17.78
CA GLU A 696 32.45 -2.13 -17.22
C GLU A 696 31.01 -1.63 -17.47
N SER A 697 30.73 -0.35 -17.19
CA SER A 697 29.40 0.22 -17.41
C SER A 697 29.00 0.25 -18.89
N LYS A 698 29.97 0.47 -19.80
CA LYS A 698 29.75 0.37 -21.25
C LYS A 698 29.37 -1.04 -21.69
N GLU A 699 29.99 -2.07 -21.09
CA GLU A 699 29.61 -3.45 -21.38
C GLU A 699 28.20 -3.77 -20.86
N LYS A 700 27.86 -3.35 -19.63
CA LYS A 700 26.48 -3.45 -19.12
C LYS A 700 25.48 -2.69 -19.98
N ARG A 701 25.84 -1.50 -20.49
CA ARG A 701 25.02 -0.71 -21.41
C ARG A 701 24.81 -1.45 -22.73
N ARG A 702 25.85 -2.10 -23.29
CA ARG A 702 25.72 -2.95 -24.48
C ARG A 702 24.69 -4.06 -24.25
N GLN A 703 24.74 -4.73 -23.10
CA GLN A 703 23.79 -5.80 -22.75
C GLN A 703 22.35 -5.28 -22.61
N TRP A 704 22.15 -4.09 -22.03
CA TRP A 704 20.83 -3.43 -22.03
C TRP A 704 20.34 -3.11 -23.45
N ILE A 705 21.19 -2.52 -24.29
CA ILE A 705 20.84 -2.18 -25.67
C ILE A 705 20.51 -3.44 -26.47
N GLU A 706 21.28 -4.52 -26.29
CA GLU A 706 21.03 -5.82 -26.92
C GLU A 706 19.65 -6.38 -26.53
N MET A 707 19.29 -6.31 -25.25
CA MET A 707 17.96 -6.70 -24.77
C MET A 707 16.86 -5.84 -25.40
N CYS A 708 17.02 -4.52 -25.40
CA CYS A 708 16.04 -3.59 -25.98
C CYS A 708 15.90 -3.78 -27.50
N ALA A 709 17.00 -4.15 -28.17
CA ALA A 709 17.06 -4.34 -29.63
C ALA A 709 16.21 -5.51 -30.14
N ARG A 710 15.70 -6.35 -29.22
CA ARG A 710 14.76 -7.42 -29.56
C ARG A 710 13.39 -6.91 -30.03
N CYS A 711 13.01 -5.70 -29.64
CA CYS A 711 11.75 -5.05 -30.06
C CYS A 711 11.95 -3.66 -30.66
N HIS A 712 13.02 -2.95 -30.30
CA HIS A 712 13.29 -1.58 -30.73
C HIS A 712 14.54 -1.50 -31.60
N SER A 713 14.69 -0.41 -32.36
CA SER A 713 15.97 -0.15 -33.03
C SER A 713 17.06 0.14 -32.00
N ILE A 714 18.30 -0.28 -32.27
CA ILE A 714 19.48 0.01 -31.42
C ILE A 714 19.58 1.51 -31.11
N ARG A 715 19.36 2.37 -32.12
CA ARG A 715 19.40 3.83 -31.97
C ARG A 715 18.38 4.33 -30.93
N PHE A 716 17.15 3.85 -30.99
CA PHE A 716 16.11 4.25 -30.03
C PHE A 716 16.50 3.83 -28.61
N SER A 717 16.94 2.58 -28.45
CA SER A 717 17.38 2.03 -27.16
C SER A 717 18.53 2.82 -26.55
N ASP A 718 19.55 3.12 -27.35
CA ASP A 718 20.72 3.89 -26.92
C ASP A 718 20.33 5.32 -26.51
N MET A 719 19.52 6.01 -27.33
CA MET A 719 19.05 7.36 -27.02
C MET A 719 18.19 7.42 -25.74
N TRP A 720 17.35 6.41 -25.49
CA TRP A 720 16.55 6.35 -24.27
C TRP A 720 17.43 6.17 -23.03
N LEU A 721 18.38 5.24 -23.09
CA LEU A 721 19.29 4.96 -21.97
C LEU A 721 20.30 6.10 -21.73
N ASP A 722 20.71 6.83 -22.77
CA ASP A 722 21.46 8.08 -22.60
C ASP A 722 20.59 9.16 -21.93
N SER A 723 19.32 9.28 -22.32
CA SER A 723 18.39 10.23 -21.68
C SER A 723 18.20 9.94 -20.18
N LEU A 724 18.17 8.66 -19.80
CA LEU A 724 18.19 8.23 -18.40
C LEU A 724 19.47 8.70 -17.67
N ASP A 725 20.65 8.58 -18.30
CA ASP A 725 21.88 9.08 -17.70
C ASP A 725 21.85 10.61 -17.51
N GLN A 726 21.38 11.33 -18.54
CA GLN A 726 21.26 12.79 -18.47
C GLN A 726 20.29 13.24 -17.37
N TYR A 727 19.15 12.55 -17.25
CA TYR A 727 18.19 12.76 -16.16
C TYR A 727 18.87 12.60 -14.79
N MET A 728 19.60 11.50 -14.61
CA MET A 728 20.28 11.22 -13.35
C MET A 728 21.34 12.27 -13.02
N PHE A 729 22.16 12.69 -13.98
CA PHE A 729 23.14 13.76 -13.77
C PHE A 729 22.47 15.08 -13.37
N GLU A 730 21.36 15.44 -14.01
CA GLU A 730 20.62 16.65 -13.67
C GLU A 730 20.02 16.58 -12.27
N SER A 731 19.44 15.44 -11.90
CA SER A 731 18.91 15.23 -10.55
C SER A 731 20.01 15.28 -9.49
N TRP A 732 21.18 14.71 -9.75
CA TRP A 732 22.34 14.77 -8.83
C TRP A 732 22.87 16.19 -8.64
N ARG A 733 22.84 17.05 -9.68
CA ARG A 733 23.19 18.47 -9.53
C ARG A 733 22.21 19.21 -8.61
N ARG A 734 20.92 18.86 -8.64
CA ARG A 734 19.93 19.44 -7.71
C ARG A 734 20.17 18.99 -6.27
N ILE A 735 20.46 17.70 -6.08
CA ILE A 735 20.81 17.13 -4.76
C ILE A 735 22.03 17.84 -4.19
N ASP A 736 23.08 18.02 -5.00
CA ASP A 736 24.30 18.74 -4.62
C ASP A 736 24.00 20.17 -4.17
N GLU A 737 23.13 20.87 -4.91
CA GLU A 737 22.73 22.23 -4.59
C GLU A 737 22.00 22.31 -3.24
N ALA A 738 21.07 21.38 -2.99
CA ALA A 738 20.38 21.28 -1.72
C ALA A 738 21.35 20.94 -0.57
N GLN A 739 22.25 19.97 -0.76
CA GLN A 739 23.22 19.59 0.26
C GLN A 739 24.11 20.75 0.66
N LEU A 740 24.58 21.54 -0.32
CA LEU A 740 25.42 22.71 -0.06
C LEU A 740 24.72 23.71 0.87
N ILE A 741 23.43 23.95 0.66
CA ILE A 741 22.63 24.85 1.53
C ILE A 741 22.54 24.29 2.95
N VAL A 742 22.24 23.00 3.09
CA VAL A 742 22.13 22.36 4.41
C VAL A 742 23.47 22.38 5.16
N GLU A 743 24.57 22.07 4.46
CA GLU A 743 25.92 22.15 5.01
C GLU A 743 26.27 23.57 5.48
N GLU A 744 25.89 24.60 4.72
CA GLU A 744 26.10 26.00 5.11
C GLU A 744 25.33 26.38 6.38
N LEU A 745 24.11 25.85 6.57
CA LEU A 745 23.32 26.10 7.77
C LEU A 745 23.99 25.51 9.02
N PHE A 746 24.53 24.29 8.91
CA PHE A 746 25.30 23.69 10.00
C PHE A 746 26.61 24.44 10.25
N ALA A 747 27.34 24.81 9.19
CA ALA A 747 28.60 25.54 9.32
C ALA A 747 28.43 26.91 10.02
N LYS A 748 27.24 27.51 9.94
CA LYS A 748 26.89 28.78 10.59
C LYS A 748 26.13 28.61 11.91
N ASP A 749 26.01 27.39 12.44
CA ASP A 749 25.28 27.05 13.67
C ASP A 749 23.81 27.55 13.68
N MET A 750 23.11 27.38 12.56
CA MET A 750 21.74 27.88 12.36
C MET A 750 20.66 26.81 12.57
N VAL A 751 21.01 25.53 12.50
CA VAL A 751 20.07 24.43 12.74
C VAL A 751 19.97 24.18 14.24
N LYS A 752 18.76 24.24 14.79
CA LYS A 752 18.50 24.01 16.22
C LYS A 752 17.43 22.92 16.44
N PRO A 753 17.59 22.03 17.44
CA PRO A 753 18.76 21.89 18.32
C PRO A 753 20.04 21.54 17.53
N SER A 754 21.19 22.07 17.95
CA SER A 754 22.47 21.80 17.29
C SER A 754 22.86 20.31 17.44
N PRO A 755 23.81 19.80 16.65
CA PRO A 755 24.29 18.42 16.79
C PRO A 755 24.68 18.02 18.22
N GLU A 756 25.23 18.95 19.00
CA GLU A 756 25.61 18.76 20.41
C GLU A 756 24.43 18.80 21.39
N GLU A 757 23.30 19.38 20.99
CA GLU A 757 22.09 19.55 21.81
C GLU A 757 21.04 18.45 21.58
N ARG A 758 21.27 17.57 20.61
CA ARG A 758 20.35 16.50 20.20
C ARG A 758 21.01 15.11 20.32
N PRO A 759 20.23 14.01 20.27
CA PRO A 759 20.79 12.66 20.29
C PRO A 759 21.84 12.43 19.18
N PRO A 760 22.88 11.61 19.43
CA PRO A 760 23.93 11.35 18.45
C PRO A 760 23.38 10.54 17.26
N PHE A 761 24.19 10.41 16.21
CA PHE A 761 23.91 9.47 15.13
C PHE A 761 23.64 8.06 15.68
N PRO A 762 22.66 7.30 15.14
CA PRO A 762 22.28 5.99 15.66
C PRO A 762 23.46 5.06 15.89
N LEU A 763 23.48 4.37 17.03
CA LEU A 763 24.50 3.37 17.37
C LEU A 763 25.95 3.88 17.43
N SER A 764 26.17 5.19 17.61
CA SER A 764 27.51 5.80 17.61
C SER A 764 28.50 5.20 18.63
N ASP A 765 28.00 4.72 19.77
CA ASP A 765 28.79 4.02 20.79
C ASP A 765 29.40 2.71 20.27
N LEU A 766 28.69 2.01 19.37
CA LEU A 766 29.13 0.73 18.79
C LEU A 766 29.86 0.89 17.46
N ILE A 767 29.48 1.86 16.63
CA ILE A 767 30.09 2.06 15.31
C ILE A 767 31.62 2.16 15.42
N VAL A 768 32.11 2.99 16.34
CA VAL A 768 33.55 3.16 16.59
C VAL A 768 34.18 1.87 17.11
N LYS A 769 33.48 1.13 17.97
CA LYS A 769 33.99 -0.10 18.58
C LYS A 769 34.07 -1.27 17.58
N VAL A 770 33.07 -1.42 16.72
CA VAL A 770 32.85 -2.61 15.87
C VAL A 770 33.48 -2.45 14.49
N LEU A 771 33.45 -1.25 13.91
CA LEU A 771 33.87 -1.05 12.52
C LEU A 771 35.33 -0.59 12.38
N GLY A 772 35.88 0.07 13.41
CA GLY A 772 37.27 0.53 13.42
C GLY A 772 37.64 1.51 12.29
N PRO A 773 38.89 2.01 12.28
CA PRO A 773 39.40 2.87 11.22
C PRO A 773 39.57 2.14 9.88
N GLU A 774 39.69 0.82 9.88
CA GLU A 774 39.84 0.01 8.68
C GLU A 774 38.59 -0.02 7.79
N LYS A 775 37.38 0.00 8.39
CA LYS A 775 36.12 0.07 7.63
C LYS A 775 35.64 1.51 7.46
N LEU A 776 35.70 2.33 8.51
CA LEU A 776 35.19 3.70 8.46
C LEU A 776 36.14 4.67 7.75
N GLY A 777 37.42 4.34 7.64
CA GLY A 777 38.47 5.31 7.28
C GLY A 777 38.89 6.15 8.49
N THR A 778 40.15 6.58 8.50
CA THR A 778 40.79 7.24 9.65
C THR A 778 40.07 8.53 10.04
N GLU A 779 39.66 9.33 9.05
CA GLU A 779 39.05 10.65 9.23
C GLU A 779 37.65 10.52 9.86
N VAL A 780 36.78 9.71 9.27
CA VAL A 780 35.41 9.47 9.77
C VAL A 780 35.44 8.82 11.14
N TYR A 781 36.28 7.78 11.33
CA TYR A 781 36.48 7.15 12.64
C TYR A 781 36.89 8.15 13.71
N SER A 782 37.87 9.02 13.41
CA SER A 782 38.35 10.03 14.34
C SER A 782 37.28 11.07 14.67
N LEU A 783 36.45 11.43 13.69
CA LEU A 783 35.36 12.39 13.87
C LEU A 783 34.25 11.82 14.76
N PHE A 784 33.79 10.59 14.50
CA PHE A 784 32.81 9.91 15.35
C PHE A 784 33.32 9.76 16.80
N LYS A 785 34.60 9.39 16.97
CA LYS A 785 35.21 9.27 18.31
C LYS A 785 35.31 10.63 19.03
N LYS A 786 35.70 11.69 18.32
CA LYS A 786 35.86 13.04 18.90
C LYS A 786 34.52 13.65 19.31
N THR A 787 33.49 13.44 18.49
CA THR A 787 32.15 14.03 18.68
C THR A 787 31.21 13.13 19.49
N SER A 788 31.63 11.90 19.79
CA SER A 788 30.74 10.85 20.33
C SER A 788 29.47 10.66 19.50
N GLY A 789 29.55 10.88 18.18
CA GLY A 789 28.39 10.81 17.29
C GLY A 789 27.50 12.05 17.24
N HIS A 790 27.83 13.11 17.98
CA HIS A 790 27.12 14.40 17.90
C HIS A 790 27.65 15.24 16.73
N LEU A 791 27.28 14.83 15.52
CA LEU A 791 27.64 15.50 14.27
C LEU A 791 26.49 15.36 13.26
N PRO A 792 26.34 16.30 12.31
CA PRO A 792 25.43 16.09 11.19
C PRO A 792 26.02 15.04 10.24
N VAL A 793 25.22 14.04 9.90
CA VAL A 793 25.55 13.04 8.86
C VAL A 793 24.58 13.24 7.71
N LEU A 794 25.03 13.93 6.67
CA LEU A 794 24.20 14.34 5.54
C LEU A 794 24.50 13.49 4.31
N GLY A 795 23.51 13.42 3.42
CA GLY A 795 23.72 12.91 2.07
C GLY A 795 23.70 11.38 1.98
N PRO A 796 24.17 10.84 0.84
CA PRO A 796 23.80 9.52 0.40
C PRO A 796 24.31 8.39 1.31
N VAL A 797 23.50 7.33 1.35
CA VAL A 797 23.70 6.09 2.11
C VAL A 797 23.61 6.26 3.62
N LEU A 798 24.57 6.90 4.29
CA LEU A 798 24.57 7.00 5.76
C LEU A 798 23.56 8.03 6.27
N GLY A 799 23.28 9.09 5.51
CA GLY A 799 22.25 10.08 5.85
C GLY A 799 20.82 9.52 5.75
N ALA A 800 20.63 8.32 5.20
CA ALA A 800 19.32 7.67 5.11
C ALA A 800 18.70 7.38 6.49
N TYR A 801 19.50 7.31 7.56
CA TYR A 801 19.00 7.11 8.93
C TYR A 801 17.85 8.08 9.27
N ALA A 802 17.90 9.30 8.74
CA ALA A 802 16.91 10.34 8.94
C ALA A 802 15.49 9.96 8.45
N ILE A 803 15.38 8.93 7.58
CA ILE A 803 14.09 8.35 7.18
C ILE A 803 13.53 7.42 8.27
N PHE A 804 14.42 6.65 8.90
CA PHE A 804 14.09 5.52 9.77
C PHE A 804 14.09 5.85 11.27
N THR A 805 14.53 7.05 11.67
CA THR A 805 14.56 7.47 13.07
C THR A 805 13.44 8.45 13.41
N ARG A 806 13.05 8.48 14.70
CA ARG A 806 12.07 9.42 15.23
C ARG A 806 12.60 10.86 15.18
N ASN A 807 11.68 11.82 15.19
CA ASN A 807 12.00 13.25 15.30
C ASN A 807 12.17 13.66 16.78
N ASP A 808 13.24 13.21 17.41
CA ASP A 808 13.70 13.66 18.74
C ASP A 808 14.70 14.84 18.64
N GLY A 809 14.63 15.58 17.53
CA GLY A 809 15.57 16.64 17.14
C GLY A 809 16.68 16.17 16.20
N ASN A 810 16.88 14.86 16.02
CA ASN A 810 17.81 14.27 15.05
C ASN A 810 17.12 13.21 14.17
N PRO A 811 16.75 13.51 12.92
CA PRO A 811 17.13 14.68 12.12
C PRO A 811 16.35 15.96 12.47
N SER A 812 16.86 17.12 12.03
CA SER A 812 16.10 18.37 11.98
C SER A 812 15.14 18.39 10.78
N GLY A 813 14.22 19.37 10.75
CA GLY A 813 13.27 19.51 9.63
C GLY A 813 13.96 19.70 8.26
N VAL A 814 15.05 20.47 8.20
CA VAL A 814 15.77 20.68 6.93
C VAL A 814 16.57 19.44 6.50
N GLU A 815 17.07 18.65 7.44
CA GLU A 815 17.68 17.34 7.15
C GLU A 815 16.63 16.34 6.64
N ARG A 816 15.42 16.35 7.24
CA ARG A 816 14.31 15.51 6.80
C ARG A 816 13.90 15.83 5.36
N GLU A 817 13.74 17.12 5.06
CA GLU A 817 13.42 17.60 3.71
C GLU A 817 14.49 17.22 2.68
N TYR A 818 15.77 17.28 3.08
CA TYR A 818 16.88 16.89 2.23
C TYR A 818 16.94 15.37 1.99
N VAL A 819 16.74 14.55 3.02
CA VAL A 819 16.77 13.08 2.83
C VAL A 819 15.61 12.59 1.98
N GLU A 820 14.40 13.14 2.14
CA GLU A 820 13.26 12.79 1.28
C GLU A 820 13.50 13.20 -0.17
N MET A 821 14.24 14.29 -0.40
CA MET A 821 14.62 14.71 -1.75
C MET A 821 15.47 13.66 -2.48
N TRP A 822 16.55 13.18 -1.86
CA TRP A 822 17.49 12.28 -2.55
C TRP A 822 17.17 10.79 -2.38
N PHE A 823 16.47 10.40 -1.31
CA PHE A 823 16.16 9.01 -1.01
C PHE A 823 14.74 8.60 -1.42
N TRP A 824 13.81 9.54 -1.61
CA TRP A 824 12.49 9.25 -2.17
C TRP A 824 12.33 9.87 -3.55
N ASN A 825 12.20 11.19 -3.62
CA ASN A 825 11.77 11.87 -4.85
C ASN A 825 12.75 11.68 -6.01
N HIS A 826 14.05 11.78 -5.76
CA HIS A 826 15.07 11.46 -6.76
C HIS A 826 14.94 10.03 -7.31
N LEU A 827 14.70 9.06 -6.42
CA LEU A 827 14.60 7.65 -6.78
C LEU A 827 13.31 7.36 -7.54
N GLN A 828 12.19 7.99 -7.18
CA GLN A 828 10.94 7.89 -7.94
C GLN A 828 11.16 8.38 -9.38
N GLY A 829 11.78 9.53 -9.53
CA GLY A 829 12.10 10.07 -10.84
C GLY A 829 13.08 9.21 -11.65
N TYR A 830 14.08 8.62 -10.98
CA TYR A 830 15.00 7.65 -11.59
C TYR A 830 14.24 6.42 -12.11
N LYS A 831 13.43 5.77 -11.27
CA LYS A 831 12.67 4.56 -11.65
C LYS A 831 11.62 4.86 -12.71
N GLY A 832 10.91 5.99 -12.62
CA GLY A 832 9.99 6.46 -13.66
C GLY A 832 10.68 6.63 -15.02
N THR A 833 11.88 7.23 -15.04
CA THR A 833 12.65 7.40 -16.28
C THR A 833 13.19 6.06 -16.80
N ALA A 834 13.71 5.20 -15.91
CA ALA A 834 14.24 3.89 -16.27
C ALA A 834 13.16 2.96 -16.85
N HIS A 835 11.95 3.01 -16.30
CA HIS A 835 10.82 2.18 -16.71
C HIS A 835 9.86 2.84 -17.71
N ALA A 836 10.26 3.96 -18.33
CA ALA A 836 9.48 4.65 -19.34
C ALA A 836 8.07 5.05 -18.88
N GLN A 837 7.98 5.54 -17.65
CA GLN A 837 6.78 6.15 -17.06
C GLN A 837 7.01 7.65 -16.90
N GLN A 838 6.42 8.43 -17.80
CA GLN A 838 6.65 9.88 -17.87
C GLN A 838 6.11 10.68 -16.68
N ASP A 839 5.03 10.22 -16.05
CA ASP A 839 4.35 10.91 -14.96
C ASP A 839 5.14 10.77 -13.65
N ILE A 840 5.61 9.57 -13.33
CA ILE A 840 6.45 9.28 -12.17
C ILE A 840 7.84 9.91 -12.36
N SER A 841 8.40 9.91 -13.58
CA SER A 841 9.64 10.65 -13.89
C SER A 841 9.52 12.14 -13.54
N TRP A 842 8.39 12.76 -13.88
CA TRP A 842 8.17 14.19 -13.69
C TRP A 842 7.54 14.55 -12.33
N TRP A 843 6.29 14.15 -12.09
CA TRP A 843 5.48 14.58 -10.95
C TRP A 843 5.89 13.99 -9.62
N TRP A 844 6.39 12.76 -9.62
CA TRP A 844 6.90 12.10 -8.43
C TRP A 844 8.41 12.39 -8.26
N GLY A 845 9.12 12.53 -9.38
CA GLY A 845 10.53 12.83 -9.44
C GLY A 845 10.89 14.32 -9.49
N THR A 846 11.07 14.82 -10.72
CA THR A 846 11.65 16.14 -10.99
C THR A 846 10.91 17.29 -10.30
N ALA A 847 9.57 17.31 -10.38
CA ALA A 847 8.75 18.34 -9.77
C ALA A 847 8.91 18.37 -8.24
N LYS A 848 8.92 17.20 -7.60
CA LYS A 848 9.11 17.09 -6.15
C LYS A 848 10.50 17.52 -5.72
N THR A 849 11.55 17.05 -6.41
CA THR A 849 12.94 17.47 -6.11
C THR A 849 13.16 18.97 -6.28
N MET A 850 12.55 19.62 -7.29
CA MET A 850 12.52 21.09 -7.40
C MET A 850 11.79 21.76 -6.22
N GLY A 851 10.67 21.17 -5.79
CA GLY A 851 9.93 21.60 -4.61
C GLY A 851 10.75 21.50 -3.32
N ASN A 852 11.47 20.39 -3.12
CA ASN A 852 12.35 20.21 -1.96
C ASN A 852 13.44 21.28 -1.92
N VAL A 853 14.14 21.55 -3.05
CA VAL A 853 15.16 22.62 -3.13
C VAL A 853 14.56 23.97 -2.74
N THR A 854 13.35 24.26 -3.19
CA THR A 854 12.65 25.52 -2.85
C THR A 854 12.39 25.60 -1.35
N ARG A 855 11.84 24.54 -0.74
CA ARG A 855 11.57 24.49 0.71
C ARG A 855 12.86 24.60 1.54
N ILE A 856 13.94 23.94 1.12
CA ILE A 856 15.25 24.01 1.78
C ILE A 856 15.81 25.44 1.71
N ARG A 857 15.72 26.11 0.55
CA ARG A 857 16.14 27.52 0.40
C ARG A 857 15.31 28.46 1.27
N ASP A 858 13.99 28.29 1.29
CA ASP A 858 13.10 29.13 2.09
C ASP A 858 13.37 28.96 3.59
N GLU A 859 13.59 27.72 4.03
CA GLU A 859 13.93 27.44 5.41
C GLU A 859 15.30 28.01 5.79
N ALA A 860 16.29 27.90 4.90
CA ALA A 860 17.59 28.52 5.10
C ALA A 860 17.48 30.05 5.27
N LEU A 861 16.65 30.72 4.48
CA LEU A 861 16.38 32.15 4.61
C LEU A 861 15.70 32.50 5.94
N LYS A 862 14.75 31.68 6.40
CA LYS A 862 14.09 31.88 7.69
C LYS A 862 15.08 31.73 8.85
N LEU A 863 15.90 30.68 8.85
CA LEU A 863 16.90 30.44 9.89
C LEU A 863 17.96 31.55 9.91
N GLN A 864 18.41 32.01 8.75
CA GLN A 864 19.32 33.15 8.65
C GLN A 864 18.72 34.44 9.22
N ARG A 865 17.43 34.71 8.95
CA ARG A 865 16.70 35.86 9.53
C ARG A 865 16.57 35.74 11.04
N LEU A 866 16.18 34.56 11.52
CA LEU A 866 16.03 34.29 12.95
C LEU A 866 17.37 34.51 13.68
N LYS A 867 18.46 33.96 13.15
CA LYS A 867 19.80 34.13 13.69
C LYS A 867 20.21 35.60 13.77
N ASN A 868 19.93 36.38 12.71
CA ASN A 868 20.20 37.82 12.70
C ASN A 868 19.39 38.58 13.77
N ILE A 869 18.13 38.17 14.01
CA ILE A 869 17.30 38.75 15.07
C ILE A 869 17.86 38.39 16.45
N GLU A 870 18.20 37.13 16.70
CA GLU A 870 18.81 36.70 17.96
C GLU A 870 20.11 37.44 18.26
N ASP A 871 20.98 37.59 17.26
CA ASP A 871 22.25 38.29 17.40
C ASP A 871 22.04 39.81 17.58
N ALA A 872 20.95 40.38 17.06
CA ALA A 872 20.58 41.76 17.29
C ALA A 872 19.98 41.99 18.68
N VAL A 873 19.18 41.04 19.20
CA VAL A 873 18.61 41.09 20.56
C VAL A 873 19.69 40.90 21.64
N LYS A 874 20.76 40.17 21.33
CA LYS A 874 21.92 39.99 22.24
C LYS A 874 22.83 41.22 22.34
N LYS A 875 22.78 42.14 21.37
CA LYS A 875 23.57 43.38 21.35
C LYS A 875 22.81 44.50 22.04
#